data_AF-A0A979FK49-F1
#
_entry.id   AF-A0A979FK49-F1
#
_cell.length_a   1.000
_cell.length_b   1.000
_cell.length_c   1.000
_cell.angle_alpha   90.00
_cell.angle_beta   90.00
_cell.angle_gamma   90.00
#
_symmetry.space_group_name_H-M   'P 1'
#
loop_
_entity.id
_entity.type
_entity.pdbx_description
1 polymer ?
#
loop_
_entity_poly.entity_id
_entity_poly.type
_entity_poly.pdbx_seq_one_letter_code
_entity_poly.pdbx_strand_id
1 'polypeptide(L)'
;MAGQSEQTSSRPAAVHIADEIYAIYRNVAGVLYVAPKVIRFVVSKECVDKKSDESYKKYMERLKGKEFSKTEWKRHGGTIAEDLSHPDDLDITGLYALLEKLSRLHDECWRSVALADSENKSEGDLATATSSMSGGGQPNNNEELPGGDTKCPLEKLSRLGMNGLPRDVDKLFDKLRKVKNLRNEIMHEFEVTLNNEKFSELKTALSELIEEAERVYSLPQSEVEDQKKNLHDDFESLQTTDKKSIYYWCTRLAMSGKLAVKNLWKTKLSKETLPLLNSIVQRLEVFHALDVMVREGPNGQVLPYTEIFKAPEKAIIVSGVAGAGKTTLLKNIVLQFFELQEGNADYLRQFNQLILFECRDRTTETLADVIKQHFKELCRELEGKRNVLDALLRLDALFIIDGYDEVNKVSTNVVEEIIKKTSSSNCRVLITTRPHSAKEKLEMLLATNDVISTEFEIKPLTELNEQLEFLARYEKSLGIKKGEMTESFKTLNNDVRILFTEPINLILFCDMHKHMPETISSWEKPGDVANDILRLYKKLVTRKLADVTHLECEVMLDDLFVVIGKAALEFIRENTVTFSEKELLQVKRKCIQILKSTVECSSEIILSVVLKVNRPLSGAGKTTYTFHHKSIQEMFAAEFIVQRILARNDSLKSILKAKPKEMSSLREVLQYAVQGLSRLRPGAA
;
A
#
# COMPACT_ATOMS: atom_id res chain seq x y z
N MET A 1 -1.01 53.17 48.94
CA MET A 1 -1.89 52.51 47.95
C MET A 1 -1.09 51.42 47.28
N ALA A 2 -1.50 50.18 47.47
CA ALA A 2 -0.86 49.00 46.93
C ALA A 2 -1.13 48.87 45.43
N GLY A 3 -0.09 48.65 44.64
CA GLY A 3 -0.18 48.15 43.27
C GLY A 3 0.42 46.76 43.24
N GLN A 4 -0.42 45.74 43.08
CA GLN A 4 -0.02 44.34 42.96
C GLN A 4 0.67 44.09 41.62
N SER A 5 1.87 43.53 41.68
CA SER A 5 2.53 42.89 40.54
C SER A 5 1.86 41.54 40.27
N GLU A 6 1.20 41.40 39.12
CA GLU A 6 0.80 40.09 38.60
C GLU A 6 2.06 39.28 38.25
N GLN A 7 2.38 38.32 39.12
CA GLN A 7 3.29 37.23 38.79
C GLN A 7 2.60 36.34 37.76
N THR A 8 3.02 36.43 36.50
CA THR A 8 2.80 35.39 35.51
C THR A 8 3.57 34.14 35.93
N SER A 9 2.89 33.27 36.68
CA SER A 9 3.34 31.93 37.04
C SER A 9 3.58 31.12 35.76
N SER A 10 4.82 31.04 35.30
CA SER A 10 5.22 30.08 34.26
C SER A 10 5.11 28.65 34.82
N ARG A 11 4.08 27.93 34.42
CA ARG A 11 3.91 26.52 34.78
C ARG A 11 5.07 25.68 34.22
N PRO A 12 5.54 24.63 34.93
CA PRO A 12 6.63 23.79 34.45
C PRO A 12 6.25 23.05 33.16
N ALA A 13 7.15 23.00 32.18
CA ALA A 13 6.93 22.36 30.87
C ALA A 13 6.46 20.89 30.96
N ALA A 14 6.85 20.17 32.01
CA ALA A 14 6.42 18.79 32.24
C ALA A 14 4.92 18.66 32.58
N VAL A 15 4.33 19.67 33.23
CA VAL A 15 2.89 19.69 33.54
C VAL A 15 2.07 19.97 32.28
N HIS A 16 2.56 20.88 31.43
CA HIS A 16 1.95 21.20 30.14
C HIS A 16 1.86 19.97 29.21
N ILE A 17 2.94 19.19 29.12
CA ILE A 17 2.98 17.97 28.30
C ILE A 17 2.01 16.90 28.84
N ALA A 18 1.84 16.80 30.16
CA ALA A 18 0.90 15.85 30.75
C ALA A 18 -0.55 16.20 30.45
N ASP A 19 -0.90 17.49 30.51
CA ASP A 19 -2.24 18.00 30.18
C ASP A 19 -2.58 17.81 28.68
N GLU A 20 -1.61 18.01 27.78
CA GLU A 20 -1.77 17.76 26.34
C GLU A 20 -1.98 16.27 26.02
N ILE A 21 -1.17 15.39 26.59
CA ILE A 21 -1.30 13.93 26.42
C ILE A 21 -2.69 13.48 26.86
N TYR A 22 -3.17 14.06 27.93
CA TYR A 22 -4.45 13.72 28.51
C TYR A 22 -5.65 14.23 27.67
N ALA A 23 -5.57 15.45 27.14
CA ALA A 23 -6.56 15.99 26.20
C ALA A 23 -6.69 15.09 24.96
N ILE A 24 -5.56 14.72 24.35
CA ILE A 24 -5.50 13.83 23.19
C ILE A 24 -6.04 12.45 23.54
N TYR A 25 -5.71 11.91 24.71
CA TYR A 25 -6.24 10.62 25.17
C TYR A 25 -7.76 10.62 25.23
N ARG A 26 -8.36 11.62 25.87
CA ARG A 26 -9.82 11.75 25.98
C ARG A 26 -10.48 11.85 24.60
N ASN A 27 -9.94 12.67 23.71
CA ASN A 27 -10.48 12.85 22.36
C ASN A 27 -10.39 11.56 21.54
N VAL A 28 -9.21 10.92 21.49
CA VAL A 28 -8.99 9.66 20.75
C VAL A 28 -9.81 8.51 21.33
N ALA A 29 -9.82 8.35 22.66
CA ALA A 29 -10.63 7.33 23.30
C ALA A 29 -12.13 7.59 23.10
N GLY A 30 -12.59 8.84 23.20
CA GLY A 30 -13.98 9.21 22.93
C GLY A 30 -14.45 8.73 21.55
N VAL A 31 -13.65 8.98 20.50
CA VAL A 31 -14.02 8.59 19.12
C VAL A 31 -13.79 7.11 18.81
N LEU A 32 -12.79 6.44 19.41
CA LEU A 32 -12.49 5.04 19.11
C LEU A 32 -13.16 4.04 20.06
N TYR A 33 -13.66 4.48 21.21
CA TYR A 33 -14.30 3.63 22.24
C TYR A 33 -15.78 3.95 22.42
N VAL A 34 -16.11 5.20 22.72
CA VAL A 34 -17.45 5.57 23.19
C VAL A 34 -18.41 5.74 22.01
N ALA A 35 -17.98 6.47 20.98
CA ALA A 35 -18.81 6.70 19.80
C ALA A 35 -19.27 5.41 19.09
N PRO A 36 -18.40 4.39 18.87
CA PRO A 36 -18.85 3.11 18.31
C PRO A 36 -19.94 2.41 19.13
N LYS A 37 -19.90 2.47 20.47
CA LYS A 37 -20.95 1.88 21.32
C LYS A 37 -22.32 2.51 21.07
N VAL A 38 -22.37 3.83 21.01
CA VAL A 38 -23.60 4.58 20.75
C VAL A 38 -24.12 4.27 19.34
N ILE A 39 -23.25 4.22 18.33
CA ILE A 39 -23.68 3.90 16.97
C ILE A 39 -24.14 2.45 16.86
N ARG A 40 -23.51 1.50 17.57
CA ARG A 40 -23.99 0.11 17.66
C ARG A 40 -25.36 0.01 18.29
N PHE A 41 -25.62 0.81 19.32
CA PHE A 41 -26.97 0.92 19.88
C PHE A 41 -27.96 1.34 18.79
N VAL A 42 -27.68 2.38 18.01
CA VAL A 42 -28.55 2.80 16.89
C VAL A 42 -28.71 1.68 15.84
N VAL A 43 -27.62 1.03 15.44
CA VAL A 43 -27.67 -0.12 14.49
C VAL A 43 -28.55 -1.23 15.04
N SER A 44 -28.46 -1.55 16.33
CA SER A 44 -29.29 -2.58 16.96
C SER A 44 -30.78 -2.28 16.91
N LYS A 45 -31.16 -0.98 16.87
CA LYS A 45 -32.55 -0.55 16.72
C LYS A 45 -33.01 -0.61 15.27
N GLU A 46 -32.14 -0.27 14.33
CA GLU A 46 -32.41 -0.46 12.91
C GLU A 46 -32.57 -1.95 12.55
N CYS A 47 -31.87 -2.86 13.23
CA CYS A 47 -31.94 -4.30 12.95
C CYS A 47 -32.61 -5.12 14.05
N VAL A 48 -33.67 -4.60 14.69
CA VAL A 48 -34.38 -5.26 15.80
C VAL A 48 -34.97 -6.64 15.45
N ASP A 49 -35.24 -6.89 14.18
CA ASP A 49 -35.76 -8.16 13.66
C ASP A 49 -34.67 -9.08 13.08
N LYS A 50 -33.39 -8.69 13.14
CA LYS A 50 -32.27 -9.55 12.75
C LYS A 50 -32.14 -10.72 13.73
N LYS A 51 -31.98 -11.93 13.22
CA LYS A 51 -31.72 -13.14 14.03
C LYS A 51 -30.28 -13.15 14.55
N SER A 52 -30.07 -13.75 15.71
CA SER A 52 -28.75 -13.81 16.35
C SER A 52 -27.75 -14.70 15.58
N ASP A 53 -28.23 -15.70 14.86
CA ASP A 53 -27.44 -16.68 14.10
C ASP A 53 -27.25 -16.31 12.61
N GLU A 54 -27.93 -15.28 12.12
CA GLU A 54 -27.80 -14.84 10.72
C GLU A 54 -26.72 -13.75 10.57
N SER A 55 -26.03 -13.71 9.42
CA SER A 55 -25.14 -12.59 9.09
C SER A 55 -25.92 -11.37 8.63
N TYR A 56 -25.31 -10.18 8.67
CA TYR A 56 -25.91 -8.97 8.10
C TYR A 56 -26.20 -9.11 6.60
N LYS A 57 -25.40 -9.90 5.87
CA LYS A 57 -25.70 -10.25 4.48
C LYS A 57 -27.01 -11.01 4.36
N LYS A 58 -27.16 -12.13 5.09
CA LYS A 58 -28.40 -12.92 5.08
C LYS A 58 -29.61 -12.10 5.51
N TYR A 59 -29.44 -11.24 6.51
CA TYR A 59 -30.47 -10.32 6.95
C TYR A 59 -30.90 -9.36 5.82
N MET A 60 -29.94 -8.72 5.15
CA MET A 60 -30.23 -7.83 4.01
C MET A 60 -30.85 -8.56 2.82
N GLU A 61 -30.45 -9.81 2.55
CA GLU A 61 -31.05 -10.65 1.50
C GLU A 61 -32.51 -10.98 1.82
N ARG A 62 -32.82 -11.25 3.10
CA ARG A 62 -34.19 -11.43 3.58
C ARG A 62 -35.03 -10.17 3.39
N LEU A 63 -34.50 -9.00 3.73
CA LEU A 63 -35.18 -7.71 3.52
C LEU A 63 -35.46 -7.41 2.03
N LYS A 64 -34.49 -7.75 1.18
CA LYS A 64 -34.54 -7.56 -0.27
C LYS A 64 -35.43 -8.60 -0.99
N GLY A 65 -35.70 -9.74 -0.35
CA GLY A 65 -36.45 -10.86 -0.93
C GLY A 65 -35.69 -11.69 -1.98
N LYS A 66 -34.38 -11.44 -2.16
CA LYS A 66 -33.50 -12.22 -3.05
C LYS A 66 -32.04 -12.17 -2.60
N GLU A 67 -31.29 -13.21 -2.91
CA GLU A 67 -29.85 -13.25 -2.66
C GLU A 67 -29.12 -12.14 -3.43
N PHE A 68 -28.05 -11.62 -2.85
CA PHE A 68 -27.14 -10.76 -3.60
C PHE A 68 -26.25 -11.62 -4.48
N SER A 69 -26.16 -11.29 -5.77
CA SER A 69 -25.06 -11.84 -6.57
C SER A 69 -23.70 -11.41 -5.99
N LYS A 70 -22.63 -12.16 -6.25
CA LYS A 70 -21.28 -11.77 -5.78
C LYS A 70 -20.90 -10.36 -6.22
N THR A 71 -21.32 -9.93 -7.41
CA THR A 71 -21.07 -8.56 -7.90
C THR A 71 -21.99 -7.53 -7.27
N GLU A 72 -23.25 -7.88 -6.99
CA GLU A 72 -24.17 -7.01 -6.25
C GLU A 72 -23.74 -6.83 -4.79
N TRP A 73 -23.38 -7.89 -4.06
CA TRP A 73 -22.86 -7.76 -2.70
C TRP A 73 -21.51 -7.03 -2.69
N LYS A 74 -20.68 -7.16 -3.71
CA LYS A 74 -19.46 -6.33 -3.82
C LYS A 74 -19.78 -4.84 -4.02
N ARG A 75 -20.80 -4.52 -4.82
CA ARG A 75 -21.24 -3.13 -5.09
C ARG A 75 -22.04 -2.53 -3.92
N HIS A 76 -22.83 -3.34 -3.22
CA HIS A 76 -23.67 -2.94 -2.08
C HIS A 76 -22.99 -3.11 -0.73
N GLY A 77 -22.08 -4.07 -0.57
CA GLY A 77 -21.44 -4.51 0.67
C GLY A 77 -20.13 -3.79 0.98
N GLY A 78 -19.34 -3.39 -0.03
CA GLY A 78 -18.16 -2.52 0.09
C GLY A 78 -17.14 -2.95 1.14
N THR A 79 -17.34 -2.49 2.38
CA THR A 79 -16.49 -2.70 3.58
C THR A 79 -17.04 -3.72 4.58
N ILE A 80 -18.22 -4.30 4.34
CA ILE A 80 -18.90 -5.23 5.27
C ILE A 80 -18.62 -6.67 4.83
N ALA A 81 -17.98 -7.46 5.71
CA ALA A 81 -17.70 -8.87 5.47
C ALA A 81 -18.98 -9.69 5.29
N GLU A 82 -18.95 -10.73 4.43
CA GLU A 82 -20.15 -11.53 4.11
C GLU A 82 -20.69 -12.33 5.31
N ASP A 83 -19.77 -12.73 6.18
CA ASP A 83 -20.00 -13.52 7.39
C ASP A 83 -20.21 -12.66 8.65
N LEU A 84 -20.20 -11.32 8.52
CA LEU A 84 -20.38 -10.42 9.65
C LEU A 84 -21.73 -10.69 10.35
N SER A 85 -21.70 -11.28 11.53
CA SER A 85 -22.89 -11.57 12.33
C SER A 85 -23.12 -10.55 13.44
N HIS A 86 -22.06 -9.87 13.89
CA HIS A 86 -22.08 -8.90 14.98
C HIS A 86 -21.31 -7.62 14.59
N PRO A 87 -21.80 -6.41 14.95
CA PRO A 87 -21.16 -5.16 14.55
C PRO A 87 -19.94 -4.77 15.43
N ASP A 88 -19.48 -5.66 16.32
CA ASP A 88 -18.46 -5.32 17.32
C ASP A 88 -17.07 -5.06 16.77
N ASP A 89 -16.78 -5.62 15.60
CA ASP A 89 -15.50 -5.43 14.90
C ASP A 89 -15.53 -4.24 13.94
N LEU A 90 -16.68 -3.58 13.77
CA LEU A 90 -16.80 -2.39 12.94
C LEU A 90 -16.40 -1.12 13.69
N ASP A 91 -15.66 -0.26 12.97
CA ASP A 91 -15.36 1.11 13.38
C ASP A 91 -16.53 2.06 13.04
N ILE A 92 -16.40 3.35 13.34
CA ILE A 92 -17.44 4.36 13.03
C ILE A 92 -17.80 4.37 11.54
N THR A 93 -16.83 4.20 10.64
CA THR A 93 -17.06 4.23 9.19
C THR A 93 -17.84 3.00 8.72
N GLY A 94 -17.46 1.81 9.19
CA GLY A 94 -18.15 0.56 8.93
C GLY A 94 -19.56 0.56 9.50
N LEU A 95 -19.74 1.06 10.73
CA LEU A 95 -21.05 1.21 11.37
C LEU A 95 -21.95 2.20 10.63
N TYR A 96 -21.40 3.36 10.21
CA TYR A 96 -22.12 4.33 9.38
C TYR A 96 -22.60 3.69 8.07
N ALA A 97 -21.71 3.00 7.37
CA ALA A 97 -22.03 2.36 6.09
C ALA A 97 -23.05 1.23 6.25
N LEU A 98 -22.97 0.46 7.34
CA LEU A 98 -23.95 -0.57 7.66
C LEU A 98 -25.34 0.03 7.91
N LEU A 99 -25.41 1.07 8.74
CA LEU A 99 -26.67 1.75 9.07
C LEU A 99 -27.31 2.38 7.83
N GLU A 100 -26.52 3.10 7.02
CA GLU A 100 -26.99 3.71 5.76
C GLU A 100 -27.64 2.70 4.82
N LYS A 101 -27.05 1.51 4.69
CA LYS A 101 -27.55 0.46 3.80
C LYS A 101 -28.82 -0.18 4.34
N LEU A 102 -28.86 -0.46 5.64
CA LEU A 102 -30.04 -1.04 6.29
C LEU A 102 -31.24 -0.13 6.13
N SER A 103 -31.08 1.17 6.38
CA SER A 103 -32.18 2.13 6.24
C SER A 103 -32.69 2.26 4.82
N ARG A 104 -31.80 2.26 3.82
CA ARG A 104 -32.23 2.27 2.41
C ARG A 104 -33.04 1.02 2.05
N LEU A 105 -32.58 -0.16 2.46
CA LEU A 105 -33.31 -1.42 2.19
C LEU A 105 -34.66 -1.46 2.90
N HIS A 106 -34.75 -0.90 4.11
CA HIS A 106 -36.01 -0.77 4.82
C HIS A 106 -36.99 0.17 4.12
N ASP A 107 -36.52 1.31 3.64
CA ASP A 107 -37.34 2.24 2.86
C ASP A 107 -37.84 1.62 1.55
N GLU A 108 -36.98 0.89 0.84
CA GLU A 108 -37.36 0.14 -0.35
C GLU A 108 -38.43 -0.92 -0.03
N CYS A 109 -38.23 -1.70 1.03
CA CYS A 109 -39.18 -2.71 1.49
C CYS A 109 -40.55 -2.08 1.81
N TRP A 110 -40.57 -0.97 2.55
CA TRP A 110 -41.81 -0.27 2.89
C TRP A 110 -42.52 0.33 1.68
N ARG A 111 -41.78 0.82 0.67
CA ARG A 111 -42.37 1.29 -0.59
C ARG A 111 -43.03 0.15 -1.38
N SER A 112 -42.39 -1.02 -1.43
CA SER A 112 -42.97 -2.20 -2.08
C SER A 112 -44.24 -2.67 -1.38
N VAL A 113 -44.28 -2.68 -0.05
CA VAL A 113 -45.49 -3.01 0.73
C VAL A 113 -46.59 -1.97 0.50
N ALA A 114 -46.25 -0.68 0.45
CA ALA A 114 -47.22 0.38 0.18
C ALA A 114 -47.89 0.27 -1.19
N LEU A 115 -47.13 -0.11 -2.21
CA LEU A 115 -47.62 -0.32 -3.57
C LEU A 115 -48.57 -1.53 -3.62
N ALA A 116 -48.19 -2.65 -2.99
CA ALA A 116 -49.05 -3.84 -2.89
C ALA A 116 -50.35 -3.56 -2.12
N ASP A 117 -50.31 -2.78 -1.04
CA ASP A 117 -51.50 -2.36 -0.28
C ASP A 117 -52.43 -1.45 -1.12
N SER A 118 -51.87 -0.65 -2.03
CA SER A 118 -52.63 0.24 -2.92
C SER A 118 -53.28 -0.49 -4.09
N GLU A 119 -52.62 -1.50 -4.64
CA GLU A 119 -53.17 -2.37 -5.69
C GLU A 119 -54.32 -3.23 -5.15
N ASN A 120 -54.15 -3.82 -3.96
CA ASN A 120 -55.22 -4.59 -3.30
C ASN A 120 -56.45 -3.77 -2.90
N LYS A 121 -56.28 -2.46 -2.58
CA LYS A 121 -57.41 -1.56 -2.34
C LYS A 121 -58.16 -1.18 -3.63
N SER A 122 -57.52 -1.23 -4.79
CA SER A 122 -58.15 -0.91 -6.07
C SER A 122 -58.98 -2.07 -6.65
N GLU A 123 -58.68 -3.32 -6.29
CA GLU A 123 -59.48 -4.50 -6.69
C GLU A 123 -60.67 -4.78 -5.76
N GLY A 124 -60.67 -4.24 -4.52
CA GLY A 124 -61.74 -4.45 -3.54
C GLY A 124 -63.05 -3.68 -3.80
N ASP A 125 -63.01 -2.62 -4.63
CA ASP A 125 -64.17 -1.74 -4.89
C ASP A 125 -64.96 -2.10 -6.18
N LEU A 126 -64.61 -3.20 -6.86
CA LEU A 126 -65.26 -3.63 -8.11
C LEU A 126 -65.89 -5.04 -8.03
N ALA A 127 -66.52 -5.40 -6.91
CA ALA A 127 -67.17 -6.71 -6.77
C ALA A 127 -68.55 -6.67 -6.08
N THR A 128 -69.46 -5.81 -6.54
CA THR A 128 -70.91 -6.02 -6.38
C THR A 128 -71.69 -5.37 -7.54
N ALA A 129 -71.92 -6.10 -8.64
CA ALA A 129 -73.17 -6.03 -9.41
C ALA A 129 -73.21 -7.07 -10.56
N THR A 130 -74.28 -7.86 -10.52
CA THR A 130 -75.00 -8.52 -11.62
C THR A 130 -74.41 -9.76 -12.30
N SER A 131 -75.10 -10.85 -12.00
CA SER A 131 -75.17 -12.14 -12.67
C SER A 131 -75.92 -12.12 -14.03
N SER A 132 -75.67 -13.18 -14.79
CA SER A 132 -76.45 -13.81 -15.87
C SER A 132 -76.30 -13.30 -17.31
N MET A 133 -75.58 -14.06 -18.15
CA MET A 133 -76.18 -14.89 -19.21
C MET A 133 -75.13 -15.74 -19.97
N SER A 134 -75.37 -17.05 -19.97
CA SER A 134 -75.09 -18.10 -20.98
C SER A 134 -73.92 -18.00 -21.98
N GLY A 135 -73.09 -19.06 -22.02
CA GLY A 135 -72.83 -19.81 -23.27
C GLY A 135 -71.38 -20.10 -23.66
N GLY A 136 -70.89 -21.31 -23.34
CA GLY A 136 -70.13 -22.19 -24.25
C GLY A 136 -68.60 -22.06 -24.36
N GLY A 137 -67.88 -23.15 -24.03
CA GLY A 137 -66.57 -23.50 -24.62
C GLY A 137 -65.38 -23.70 -23.67
N GLN A 138 -65.06 -24.96 -23.33
CA GLN A 138 -63.79 -25.44 -22.75
C GLN A 138 -62.61 -25.42 -23.77
N PRO A 139 -61.36 -25.75 -23.41
CA PRO A 139 -60.63 -25.62 -22.12
C PRO A 139 -59.21 -25.00 -22.31
N ASN A 140 -58.52 -24.58 -21.25
CA ASN A 140 -57.07 -24.81 -21.11
C ASN A 140 -56.54 -24.49 -19.70
N ASN A 141 -55.99 -25.54 -19.09
CA ASN A 141 -54.89 -25.62 -18.14
C ASN A 141 -54.81 -24.61 -16.98
N ASN A 142 -55.25 -25.10 -15.82
CA ASN A 142 -54.73 -24.74 -14.52
C ASN A 142 -53.20 -24.94 -14.47
N GLU A 143 -52.46 -23.85 -14.28
CA GLU A 143 -51.30 -23.86 -13.39
C GLU A 143 -51.66 -22.94 -12.22
N GLU A 144 -51.89 -23.57 -11.07
CA GLU A 144 -52.03 -22.91 -9.78
C GLU A 144 -50.72 -22.17 -9.46
N LEU A 145 -50.76 -20.83 -9.47
CA LEU A 145 -49.76 -20.02 -8.80
C LEU A 145 -49.94 -20.20 -7.28
N PRO A 146 -48.88 -20.48 -6.50
CA PRO A 146 -49.02 -20.55 -5.06
C PRO A 146 -49.29 -19.14 -4.55
N GLY A 147 -50.42 -18.97 -3.87
CA GLY A 147 -50.71 -17.79 -3.07
C GLY A 147 -49.63 -17.65 -1.99
N GLY A 148 -48.63 -16.82 -2.28
CA GLY A 148 -47.66 -16.39 -1.29
C GLY A 148 -48.32 -15.34 -0.41
N ASP A 149 -48.60 -15.71 0.83
CA ASP A 149 -48.79 -14.75 1.92
C ASP A 149 -47.57 -13.81 1.95
N THR A 150 -47.68 -12.63 1.35
CA THR A 150 -46.70 -11.54 1.43
C THR A 150 -46.79 -10.88 2.80
N LYS A 151 -46.43 -11.63 3.85
CA LYS A 151 -46.12 -11.01 5.15
C LYS A 151 -44.89 -10.14 5.00
N CYS A 152 -45.01 -8.87 5.39
CA CYS A 152 -43.89 -7.92 5.42
C CYS A 152 -42.72 -8.52 6.22
N PRO A 153 -41.49 -8.58 5.67
CA PRO A 153 -40.32 -9.12 6.38
C PRO A 153 -39.94 -8.36 7.67
N LEU A 154 -40.54 -7.19 7.91
CA LEU A 154 -40.27 -6.26 9.00
C LEU A 154 -41.27 -6.41 10.16
N GLU A 155 -41.28 -7.57 10.82
CA GLU A 155 -42.27 -7.89 11.85
C GLU A 155 -42.18 -7.03 13.13
N LYS A 156 -40.99 -6.48 13.43
CA LYS A 156 -40.71 -5.79 14.71
C LYS A 156 -40.35 -4.31 14.56
N LEU A 157 -40.24 -3.81 13.33
CA LEU A 157 -39.78 -2.46 13.04
C LEU A 157 -40.98 -1.60 12.61
N SER A 158 -41.26 -0.50 13.33
CA SER A 158 -42.41 0.36 13.02
C SER A 158 -42.23 1.15 11.73
N ARG A 159 -43.29 1.27 10.92
CA ARG A 159 -43.35 2.15 9.74
C ARG A 159 -43.46 3.63 10.11
N LEU A 160 -43.91 3.94 11.32
CA LEU A 160 -44.17 5.29 11.83
C LEU A 160 -43.26 5.61 13.02
N GLY A 161 -42.72 6.83 13.06
CA GLY A 161 -42.03 7.37 14.23
C GLY A 161 -43.00 7.84 15.33
N MET A 162 -42.46 8.41 16.41
CA MET A 162 -43.22 8.82 17.62
C MET A 162 -44.48 9.67 17.35
N ASN A 163 -44.50 10.45 16.26
CA ASN A 163 -45.59 11.37 15.92
C ASN A 163 -46.63 10.80 14.96
N GLY A 164 -46.59 9.50 14.65
CA GLY A 164 -47.48 8.89 13.65
C GLY A 164 -47.16 9.31 12.20
N LEU A 165 -46.00 9.92 11.98
CA LEU A 165 -45.45 10.31 10.67
C LEU A 165 -44.41 9.29 10.21
N PRO A 166 -44.07 9.25 8.90
CA PRO A 166 -42.98 8.42 8.38
C PRO A 166 -41.67 8.70 9.14
N ARG A 167 -40.85 7.67 9.33
CA ARG A 167 -39.54 7.78 10.00
C ARG A 167 -38.68 8.82 9.27
N ASP A 168 -38.28 9.88 9.99
CA ASP A 168 -37.37 10.93 9.48
C ASP A 168 -35.93 10.47 9.68
N VAL A 169 -35.47 9.56 8.82
CA VAL A 169 -34.13 8.97 8.92
C VAL A 169 -33.04 9.98 8.50
N ASP A 170 -33.40 11.02 7.73
CA ASP A 170 -32.45 12.04 7.26
C ASP A 170 -31.84 12.81 8.43
N LYS A 171 -32.65 13.22 9.42
CA LYS A 171 -32.13 13.87 10.64
C LYS A 171 -31.19 12.97 11.43
N LEU A 172 -31.51 11.68 11.53
CA LEU A 172 -30.64 10.69 12.19
C LEU A 172 -29.29 10.60 11.47
N PHE A 173 -29.30 10.57 10.14
CA PHE A 173 -28.06 10.58 9.34
C PHE A 173 -27.27 11.89 9.47
N ASP A 174 -27.93 13.03 9.61
CA ASP A 174 -27.24 14.30 9.86
C ASP A 174 -26.53 14.30 11.23
N LYS A 175 -27.18 13.77 12.28
CA LYS A 175 -26.54 13.57 13.60
C LYS A 175 -25.37 12.59 13.53
N LEU A 176 -25.55 11.48 12.81
CA LEU A 176 -24.50 10.49 12.61
C LEU A 176 -23.32 11.06 11.82
N ARG A 177 -23.59 11.88 10.80
CA ARG A 177 -22.57 12.59 10.01
C ARG A 177 -21.78 13.58 10.87
N LYS A 178 -22.43 14.28 11.81
CA LYS A 178 -21.76 15.15 12.79
C LYS A 178 -20.73 14.37 13.64
N VAL A 179 -21.10 13.19 14.14
CA VAL A 179 -20.18 12.31 14.89
C VAL A 179 -19.03 11.82 14.01
N LYS A 180 -19.32 11.42 12.77
CA LYS A 180 -18.30 11.00 11.79
C LYS A 180 -17.32 12.13 11.45
N ASN A 181 -17.81 13.35 11.27
CA ASN A 181 -16.98 14.53 10.98
C ASN A 181 -16.07 14.86 12.17
N LEU A 182 -16.61 14.85 13.40
CA LEU A 182 -15.80 15.03 14.61
C LEU A 182 -14.71 13.97 14.75
N ARG A 183 -15.02 12.70 14.45
CA ARG A 183 -13.99 11.63 14.38
C ARG A 183 -12.92 12.00 13.36
N ASN A 184 -13.29 12.42 12.16
CA ASN A 184 -12.30 12.77 11.13
C ASN A 184 -11.42 13.94 11.55
N GLU A 185 -12.00 15.00 12.11
CA GLU A 185 -11.26 16.14 12.66
C GLU A 185 -10.27 15.69 13.75
N ILE A 186 -10.74 14.96 14.76
CA ILE A 186 -9.92 14.45 15.87
C ILE A 186 -8.84 13.48 15.40
N MET A 187 -9.08 12.70 14.35
CA MET A 187 -8.10 11.71 13.90
C MET A 187 -7.08 12.31 12.92
N HIS A 188 -7.42 13.34 12.14
CA HIS A 188 -6.57 13.84 11.06
C HIS A 188 -5.91 15.21 11.35
N GLU A 189 -6.42 15.97 12.31
CA GLU A 189 -5.91 17.32 12.63
C GLU A 189 -5.35 17.37 14.06
N PHE A 190 -4.01 17.40 14.18
CA PHE A 190 -3.33 17.36 15.47
C PHE A 190 -3.72 18.53 16.40
N GLU A 191 -3.82 19.74 15.84
CA GLU A 191 -4.26 20.93 16.58
C GLU A 191 -5.69 20.78 17.12
N VAL A 192 -6.58 20.17 16.34
CA VAL A 192 -7.95 19.87 16.77
C VAL A 192 -7.97 18.78 17.84
N THR A 193 -7.10 17.77 17.71
CA THR A 193 -6.97 16.68 18.69
C THR A 193 -6.55 17.19 20.07
N LEU A 194 -5.80 18.30 20.13
CA LEU A 194 -5.38 18.97 21.37
C LEU A 194 -6.50 19.78 22.02
N ASN A 195 -7.55 20.15 21.28
CA ASN A 195 -8.61 20.99 21.81
C ASN A 195 -9.50 20.19 22.80
N ASN A 196 -9.51 20.61 24.07
CA ASN A 196 -10.35 20.01 25.11
C ASN A 196 -11.86 20.15 24.83
N GLU A 197 -12.28 21.16 24.08
CA GLU A 197 -13.68 21.40 23.73
C GLU A 197 -14.23 20.27 22.84
N LYS A 198 -13.37 19.63 22.02
CA LYS A 198 -13.78 18.52 21.15
C LYS A 198 -14.32 17.32 21.92
N PHE A 199 -13.83 17.09 23.14
CA PHE A 199 -14.36 16.05 24.02
C PHE A 199 -15.81 16.34 24.41
N SER A 200 -16.11 17.59 24.78
CA SER A 200 -17.48 18.03 25.10
C SER A 200 -18.39 18.11 23.89
N GLU A 201 -17.87 18.54 22.73
CA GLU A 201 -18.61 18.53 21.45
C GLU A 201 -19.02 17.11 21.08
N LEU A 202 -18.11 16.14 21.21
CA LEU A 202 -18.41 14.73 20.92
C LEU A 202 -19.46 14.18 21.89
N LYS A 203 -19.36 14.46 23.20
CA LYS A 203 -20.36 14.05 24.19
C LYS A 203 -21.75 14.58 23.83
N THR A 204 -21.81 15.85 23.43
CA THR A 204 -23.04 16.52 22.99
C THR A 204 -23.59 15.86 21.72
N ALA A 205 -22.75 15.67 20.70
CA ALA A 205 -23.15 15.06 19.43
C ALA A 205 -23.68 13.62 19.61
N LEU A 206 -23.07 12.82 20.48
CA LEU A 206 -23.54 11.47 20.80
C LEU A 206 -24.86 11.48 21.58
N SER A 207 -25.04 12.44 22.50
CA SER A 207 -26.30 12.60 23.21
C SER A 207 -27.44 13.00 22.27
N GLU A 208 -27.19 13.95 21.35
CA GLU A 208 -28.13 14.33 20.29
C GLU A 208 -28.48 13.15 19.37
N LEU A 209 -27.54 12.26 19.09
CA LEU A 209 -27.77 11.06 18.28
C LEU A 209 -28.71 10.07 18.99
N ILE A 210 -28.54 9.88 20.31
CA ILE A 210 -29.43 9.03 21.12
C ILE A 210 -30.86 9.60 21.13
N GLU A 211 -31.00 10.92 21.28
CA GLU A 211 -32.31 11.60 21.27
C GLU A 211 -32.99 11.52 19.91
N GLU A 212 -32.24 11.55 18.80
CA GLU A 212 -32.84 11.38 17.48
C GLU A 212 -33.23 9.92 17.23
N ALA A 213 -32.43 8.96 17.73
CA ALA A 213 -32.78 7.54 17.69
C ALA A 213 -34.06 7.24 18.48
N GLU A 214 -34.27 7.87 19.64
CA GLU A 214 -35.53 7.80 20.39
C GLU A 214 -36.73 8.16 19.51
N ARG A 215 -36.65 9.27 18.77
CA ARG A 215 -37.74 9.75 17.92
C ARG A 215 -38.02 8.85 16.72
N VAL A 216 -36.94 8.39 16.07
CA VAL A 216 -37.02 7.56 14.85
C VAL A 216 -37.53 6.16 15.15
N TYR A 217 -37.10 5.56 16.26
CA TYR A 217 -37.43 4.18 16.64
C TYR A 217 -38.52 4.06 17.71
N SER A 218 -39.04 5.17 18.21
CA SER A 218 -40.03 5.20 19.30
C SER A 218 -39.59 4.39 20.52
N LEU A 219 -38.36 4.67 20.98
CA LEU A 219 -37.74 3.91 22.07
C LEU A 219 -38.39 4.22 23.42
N PRO A 220 -38.46 3.25 24.36
CA PRO A 220 -38.92 3.51 25.72
C PRO A 220 -38.01 4.51 26.43
N GLN A 221 -38.59 5.45 27.18
CA GLN A 221 -37.81 6.45 27.93
C GLN A 221 -36.77 5.82 28.85
N SER A 222 -37.10 4.70 29.51
CA SER A 222 -36.16 3.99 30.38
C SER A 222 -34.91 3.54 29.64
N GLU A 223 -35.05 3.07 28.40
CA GLU A 223 -33.92 2.64 27.58
C GLU A 223 -33.05 3.83 27.12
N VAL A 224 -33.67 4.96 26.78
CA VAL A 224 -32.97 6.19 26.41
C VAL A 224 -32.16 6.73 27.59
N GLU A 225 -32.77 6.80 28.78
CA GLU A 225 -32.09 7.25 29.99
C GLU A 225 -30.94 6.30 30.38
N ASP A 226 -31.14 4.99 30.26
CA ASP A 226 -30.08 4.00 30.50
C ASP A 226 -28.91 4.22 29.54
N GLN A 227 -29.16 4.49 28.26
CA GLN A 227 -28.09 4.78 27.30
C GLN A 227 -27.41 6.13 27.54
N LYS A 228 -28.16 7.19 27.91
CA LYS A 228 -27.55 8.48 28.29
C LYS A 228 -26.69 8.34 29.54
N LYS A 229 -27.11 7.52 30.51
CA LYS A 229 -26.32 7.20 31.69
C LYS A 229 -25.06 6.44 31.33
N ASN A 230 -25.15 5.38 30.52
CA ASN A 230 -23.99 4.64 30.04
C ASN A 230 -22.99 5.54 29.29
N LEU A 231 -23.50 6.44 28.44
CA LEU A 231 -22.68 7.46 27.77
C LEU A 231 -21.97 8.36 28.78
N HIS A 232 -22.68 8.85 29.79
CA HIS A 232 -22.09 9.67 30.84
C HIS A 232 -20.98 8.91 31.59
N ASP A 233 -21.27 7.70 32.06
CA ASP A 233 -20.33 6.85 32.81
C ASP A 233 -19.09 6.49 31.97
N ASP A 234 -19.25 6.20 30.68
CA ASP A 234 -18.14 5.97 29.76
C ASP A 234 -17.26 7.23 29.62
N PHE A 235 -17.85 8.42 29.49
CA PHE A 235 -17.09 9.67 29.44
C PHE A 235 -16.38 10.00 30.77
N GLU A 236 -17.02 9.71 31.91
CA GLU A 236 -16.39 9.87 33.23
C GLU A 236 -15.21 8.90 33.40
N SER A 237 -15.31 7.67 32.89
CA SER A 237 -14.22 6.69 32.94
C SER A 237 -12.95 7.16 32.20
N LEU A 238 -13.12 7.98 31.15
CA LEU A 238 -12.03 8.56 30.37
C LEU A 238 -11.35 9.76 31.08
N GLN A 239 -11.81 10.14 32.27
CA GLN A 239 -11.10 11.11 33.11
C GLN A 239 -9.80 10.55 33.73
N THR A 240 -9.43 9.30 33.47
CA THR A 240 -8.08 8.82 33.83
C THR A 240 -7.46 8.09 32.65
N THR A 241 -6.15 8.24 32.48
CA THR A 241 -5.43 7.51 31.44
C THR A 241 -5.10 6.10 31.91
N ASP A 242 -5.71 5.10 31.27
CA ASP A 242 -5.34 3.71 31.47
C ASP A 242 -4.25 3.30 30.48
N LYS A 243 -3.03 3.05 30.95
CA LYS A 243 -1.91 2.61 30.11
C LYS A 243 -2.07 1.20 29.54
N LYS A 244 -2.98 0.39 30.10
CA LYS A 244 -3.34 -0.92 29.56
C LYS A 244 -4.37 -0.82 28.43
N SER A 245 -5.09 0.29 28.36
CA SER A 245 -6.10 0.54 27.33
C SER A 245 -5.44 0.65 25.96
N ILE A 246 -6.03 0.02 24.94
CA ILE A 246 -5.58 0.14 23.56
C ILE A 246 -5.63 1.59 23.06
N TYR A 247 -6.53 2.40 23.60
CA TYR A 247 -6.70 3.81 23.22
C TYR A 247 -5.53 4.66 23.69
N TYR A 248 -4.88 4.31 24.79
CA TYR A 248 -3.61 4.92 25.19
C TYR A 248 -2.55 4.75 24.10
N TRP A 249 -2.45 3.56 23.50
CA TRP A 249 -1.49 3.28 22.44
C TRP A 249 -1.84 4.00 21.14
N CYS A 250 -3.13 4.09 20.79
CA CYS A 250 -3.59 4.93 19.67
C CYS A 250 -3.18 6.40 19.88
N THR A 251 -3.36 6.95 21.08
CA THR A 251 -2.93 8.30 21.46
C THR A 251 -1.41 8.47 21.35
N ARG A 252 -0.63 7.52 21.87
CA ARG A 252 0.84 7.58 21.78
C ARG A 252 1.33 7.59 20.34
N LEU A 253 0.71 6.79 19.46
CA LEU A 253 1.02 6.77 18.04
C LEU A 253 0.61 8.07 17.35
N ALA A 254 -0.58 8.61 17.62
CA ALA A 254 -1.04 9.88 17.06
C ALA A 254 -0.09 11.04 17.41
N MET A 255 0.40 11.10 18.65
CA MET A 255 1.29 12.18 19.10
C MET A 255 2.73 12.03 18.59
N SER A 256 3.29 10.83 18.67
CA SER A 256 4.73 10.63 18.57
C SER A 256 5.16 9.62 17.50
N GLY A 257 4.22 8.84 16.95
CA GLY A 257 4.50 7.81 15.96
C GLY A 257 5.12 8.38 14.69
N LYS A 258 4.52 9.45 14.12
CA LYS A 258 5.01 10.09 12.90
C LYS A 258 6.43 10.64 13.08
N LEU A 259 6.70 11.33 14.20
CA LEU A 259 8.01 11.89 14.51
C LEU A 259 9.07 10.80 14.76
N ALA A 260 8.71 9.74 15.48
CA ALA A 260 9.61 8.62 15.76
C ALA A 260 10.11 7.96 14.47
N VAL A 261 9.22 7.75 13.51
CA VAL A 261 9.54 7.11 12.23
C VAL A 261 10.20 8.10 11.25
N LYS A 262 9.82 9.39 11.28
CA LYS A 262 10.44 10.46 10.46
C LYS A 262 11.97 10.49 10.61
N ASN A 263 12.48 10.39 11.84
CA ASN A 263 13.92 10.44 12.09
C ASN A 263 14.66 9.24 11.48
N LEU A 264 14.07 8.04 11.50
CA LEU A 264 14.65 6.85 10.88
C LEU A 264 14.77 7.01 9.35
N TRP A 265 13.72 7.52 8.71
CA TRP A 265 13.71 7.70 7.25
C TRP A 265 14.56 8.87 6.79
N LYS A 266 14.67 9.95 7.57
CA LYS A 266 15.56 11.08 7.25
C LYS A 266 17.00 10.60 7.00
N THR A 267 17.51 9.70 7.84
CA THR A 267 18.85 9.12 7.66
C THR A 267 18.91 8.13 6.49
N LYS A 268 17.88 7.31 6.27
CA LYS A 268 17.88 6.27 5.22
C LYS A 268 17.63 6.85 3.80
N LEU A 269 16.93 7.97 3.67
CA LEU A 269 16.42 8.48 2.39
C LEU A 269 17.04 9.79 1.91
N SER A 270 17.90 10.45 2.70
CA SER A 270 18.49 11.74 2.31
C SER A 270 19.31 11.68 1.02
N LYS A 271 19.92 10.53 0.72
CA LYS A 271 20.92 10.36 -0.34
C LYS A 271 20.63 9.11 -1.16
N GLU A 272 20.95 9.15 -2.45
CA GLU A 272 20.95 7.97 -3.31
C GLU A 272 22.32 7.78 -3.95
N THR A 273 22.77 6.53 -4.03
CA THR A 273 24.01 6.17 -4.72
C THR A 273 23.66 5.77 -6.14
N LEU A 274 24.22 6.48 -7.12
CA LEU A 274 24.01 6.15 -8.52
C LEU A 274 24.71 4.82 -8.89
N PRO A 275 24.14 4.01 -9.82
CA PRO A 275 24.53 2.62 -10.00
C PRO A 275 25.99 2.38 -10.41
N LEU A 276 26.59 3.23 -11.25
CA LEU A 276 27.98 3.07 -11.71
C LEU A 276 28.93 4.08 -11.08
N LEU A 277 28.43 5.25 -10.74
CA LEU A 277 29.24 6.37 -10.32
C LEU A 277 29.79 6.26 -8.89
N ASN A 278 29.16 5.46 -8.02
CA ASN A 278 29.27 5.59 -6.56
C ASN A 278 29.09 7.05 -6.07
N SER A 279 28.65 7.95 -6.96
CA SER A 279 28.40 9.35 -6.66
C SER A 279 27.10 9.41 -5.89
N ILE A 280 27.13 10.22 -4.85
CA ILE A 280 26.00 10.40 -3.97
C ILE A 280 25.28 11.66 -4.42
N VAL A 281 24.08 11.49 -4.95
CA VAL A 281 23.20 12.60 -5.29
C VAL A 281 22.21 12.83 -4.14
N GLN A 282 21.86 14.08 -3.91
CA GLN A 282 20.74 14.41 -3.03
C GLN A 282 19.47 13.93 -3.71
N ARG A 283 18.71 13.05 -3.06
CA ARG A 283 17.53 12.46 -3.71
C ARG A 283 16.55 13.55 -4.16
N LEU A 284 16.41 14.61 -3.37
CA LEU A 284 15.53 15.75 -3.65
C LEU A 284 15.92 16.51 -4.93
N GLU A 285 17.19 16.53 -5.32
CA GLU A 285 17.66 17.28 -6.49
C GLU A 285 17.41 16.54 -7.81
N VAL A 286 17.38 15.20 -7.76
CA VAL A 286 17.28 14.34 -8.95
C VAL A 286 15.93 13.65 -9.09
N PHE A 287 15.18 13.55 -7.99
CA PHE A 287 13.87 12.91 -7.97
C PHE A 287 12.77 13.97 -7.84
N HIS A 288 11.92 14.09 -8.86
CA HIS A 288 10.69 14.86 -8.79
C HIS A 288 9.54 13.99 -9.29
N ALA A 289 8.61 13.68 -8.37
CA ALA A 289 7.56 12.68 -8.54
C ALA A 289 6.42 13.12 -9.46
N LEU A 290 6.28 14.43 -9.69
CA LEU A 290 5.11 15.04 -10.32
C LEU A 290 4.85 14.53 -11.75
N ASP A 291 5.86 13.91 -12.38
CA ASP A 291 5.80 13.40 -13.75
C ASP A 291 5.53 11.89 -13.82
N VAL A 292 5.46 11.18 -12.68
CA VAL A 292 5.16 9.75 -12.70
C VAL A 292 3.69 9.58 -13.03
N MET A 293 3.44 9.24 -14.29
CA MET A 293 2.11 8.93 -14.78
C MET A 293 1.83 7.44 -14.60
N VAL A 294 0.61 7.14 -14.17
CA VAL A 294 0.10 5.78 -14.04
C VAL A 294 -1.13 5.59 -14.90
N ARG A 295 -1.41 4.34 -15.28
CA ARG A 295 -2.61 3.96 -16.03
C ARG A 295 -3.42 2.94 -15.25
N GLU A 296 -4.71 3.18 -15.08
CA GLU A 296 -5.62 2.24 -14.44
C GLU A 296 -6.01 1.10 -15.42
N GLY A 297 -5.36 -0.06 -15.29
CA GLY A 297 -5.55 -1.17 -16.24
C GLY A 297 -5.16 -0.86 -17.71
N PRO A 298 -5.43 -1.78 -18.65
CA PRO A 298 -4.90 -1.69 -20.02
C PRO A 298 -5.41 -0.49 -20.83
N ASN A 299 -6.67 -0.10 -20.61
CA ASN A 299 -7.39 0.92 -21.39
C ASN A 299 -7.80 2.13 -20.54
N GLY A 300 -7.34 2.24 -19.29
CA GLY A 300 -7.75 3.33 -18.42
C GLY A 300 -7.05 4.65 -18.70
N GLN A 301 -7.48 5.66 -17.95
CA GLN A 301 -6.94 7.01 -18.05
C GLN A 301 -5.51 7.06 -17.53
N VAL A 302 -4.67 7.86 -18.21
CA VAL A 302 -3.33 8.21 -17.74
C VAL A 302 -3.46 9.37 -16.74
N LEU A 303 -3.02 9.15 -15.52
CA LEU A 303 -3.20 10.06 -14.38
C LEU A 303 -1.87 10.26 -13.63
N PRO A 304 -1.67 11.40 -12.95
CA PRO A 304 -0.58 11.53 -11.99
C PRO A 304 -0.65 10.46 -10.90
N TYR A 305 0.48 9.95 -10.42
CA TYR A 305 0.50 8.89 -9.40
C TYR A 305 -0.24 9.26 -8.10
N THR A 306 -0.39 10.55 -7.78
CA THR A 306 -1.11 10.99 -6.57
C THR A 306 -2.57 10.58 -6.59
N GLU A 307 -3.13 10.40 -7.78
CA GLU A 307 -4.53 10.02 -8.00
C GLU A 307 -4.82 8.58 -7.60
N ILE A 308 -3.80 7.70 -7.45
CA ILE A 308 -4.01 6.30 -7.04
C ILE A 308 -4.71 6.19 -5.68
N PHE A 309 -4.54 7.20 -4.81
CA PHE A 309 -5.15 7.21 -3.49
C PHE A 309 -6.64 7.58 -3.52
N LYS A 310 -7.17 8.03 -4.66
CA LYS A 310 -8.63 8.22 -4.87
C LYS A 310 -9.36 6.91 -5.15
N ALA A 311 -8.64 5.84 -5.52
CA ALA A 311 -9.23 4.52 -5.65
C ALA A 311 -9.91 4.14 -4.32
N PRO A 312 -11.17 3.67 -4.32
CA PRO A 312 -11.87 3.31 -3.08
C PRO A 312 -11.40 1.97 -2.49
N GLU A 313 -10.65 1.17 -3.24
CA GLU A 313 -10.25 -0.18 -2.86
C GLU A 313 -9.22 -0.21 -1.73
N LYS A 314 -9.26 -1.31 -0.98
CA LYS A 314 -8.40 -1.56 0.18
C LYS A 314 -6.93 -1.66 -0.19
N ALA A 315 -6.65 -2.40 -1.27
CA ALA A 315 -5.32 -2.57 -1.82
C ALA A 315 -5.15 -1.78 -3.12
N ILE A 316 -4.04 -1.07 -3.23
CA ILE A 316 -3.61 -0.42 -4.47
C ILE A 316 -2.39 -1.20 -4.95
N ILE A 317 -2.43 -1.67 -6.19
CA ILE A 317 -1.28 -2.32 -6.83
C ILE A 317 -0.67 -1.31 -7.79
N VAL A 318 0.63 -1.05 -7.66
CA VAL A 318 1.40 -0.28 -8.64
C VAL A 318 2.37 -1.23 -9.35
N SER A 319 2.06 -1.57 -10.59
CA SER A 319 2.86 -2.47 -11.42
C SER A 319 3.77 -1.72 -12.39
N GLY A 320 4.80 -2.42 -12.87
CA GLY A 320 5.72 -1.88 -13.87
C GLY A 320 6.92 -2.80 -14.07
N VAL A 321 7.58 -2.69 -15.21
CA VAL A 321 8.77 -3.49 -15.55
C VAL A 321 9.96 -3.20 -14.62
N ALA A 322 11.03 -3.98 -14.75
CA ALA A 322 12.28 -3.73 -14.04
C ALA A 322 12.77 -2.31 -14.33
N GLY A 323 13.16 -1.55 -13.30
CA GLY A 323 13.71 -0.20 -13.52
C GLY A 323 12.68 0.89 -13.83
N ALA A 324 11.38 0.58 -13.89
CA ALA A 324 10.30 1.55 -14.10
C ALA A 324 10.17 2.62 -12.98
N GLY A 325 10.89 2.47 -11.86
CA GLY A 325 10.88 3.46 -10.78
C GLY A 325 9.92 3.17 -9.62
N LYS A 326 9.35 1.96 -9.51
CA LYS A 326 8.42 1.54 -8.44
C LYS A 326 8.93 1.85 -7.02
N THR A 327 10.10 1.33 -6.65
CA THR A 327 10.71 1.60 -5.34
C THR A 327 11.00 3.09 -5.14
N THR A 328 11.36 3.80 -6.21
CA THR A 328 11.63 5.24 -6.15
C THR A 328 10.36 6.04 -5.87
N LEU A 329 9.25 5.66 -6.50
CA LEU A 329 7.92 6.21 -6.23
C LEU A 329 7.51 6.01 -4.77
N LEU A 330 7.66 4.78 -4.24
CA LEU A 330 7.33 4.50 -2.84
C LEU A 330 8.18 5.32 -1.87
N LYS A 331 9.49 5.41 -2.11
CA LYS A 331 10.39 6.25 -1.31
C LYS A 331 9.98 7.72 -1.32
N ASN A 332 9.44 8.22 -2.42
CA ASN A 332 8.91 9.57 -2.49
C ASN A 332 7.64 9.75 -1.68
N ILE A 333 6.71 8.79 -1.73
CA ILE A 333 5.53 8.78 -0.86
C ILE A 333 5.97 8.84 0.60
N VAL A 334 7.01 8.09 0.99
CA VAL A 334 7.59 8.17 2.35
C VAL A 334 8.16 9.56 2.65
N LEU A 335 8.92 10.17 1.73
CA LEU A 335 9.47 11.52 1.92
C LEU A 335 8.37 12.58 2.11
N GLN A 336 7.31 12.51 1.30
CA GLN A 336 6.18 13.43 1.35
C GLN A 336 5.33 13.21 2.61
N PHE A 337 5.04 11.95 2.97
CA PHE A 337 4.30 11.60 4.18
C PHE A 337 4.95 12.21 5.44
N PHE A 338 6.27 12.13 5.55
CA PHE A 338 7.02 12.65 6.69
C PHE A 338 7.45 14.12 6.56
N GLU A 339 7.00 14.84 5.53
CA GLU A 339 7.35 16.25 5.29
C GLU A 339 8.88 16.44 5.30
N LEU A 340 9.58 15.55 4.61
CA LEU A 340 11.03 15.60 4.39
C LEU A 340 11.37 16.29 3.05
N GLN A 341 10.34 16.69 2.30
CA GLN A 341 10.41 17.37 1.00
C GLN A 341 9.28 18.40 0.92
N GLU A 342 9.56 19.54 0.28
CA GLU A 342 8.52 20.52 -0.07
C GLU A 342 7.61 19.97 -1.18
N GLY A 343 6.29 20.07 -0.96
CA GLY A 343 5.30 19.63 -1.93
C GLY A 343 3.91 19.51 -1.31
N ASN A 344 2.89 19.52 -2.16
CA ASN A 344 1.54 19.22 -1.72
C ASN A 344 1.40 17.70 -1.51
N ALA A 345 1.23 17.29 -0.25
CA ALA A 345 0.99 15.91 0.16
C ALA A 345 -0.45 15.71 0.71
N ASP A 346 -1.40 16.53 0.28
CA ASP A 346 -2.78 16.52 0.76
C ASP A 346 -3.44 15.13 0.57
N TYR A 347 -3.07 14.43 -0.50
CA TYR A 347 -3.52 13.07 -0.79
C TYR A 347 -3.11 12.01 0.25
N LEU A 348 -2.15 12.33 1.13
CA LEU A 348 -1.68 11.48 2.23
C LEU A 348 -2.25 11.88 3.61
N ARG A 349 -2.95 13.03 3.72
CA ARG A 349 -3.47 13.53 5.01
C ARG A 349 -4.46 12.57 5.69
N GLN A 350 -5.14 11.75 4.89
CA GLN A 350 -6.03 10.71 5.40
C GLN A 350 -5.32 9.63 6.21
N PHE A 351 -3.99 9.52 6.15
CA PHE A 351 -3.24 8.50 6.88
C PHE A 351 -2.54 9.07 8.11
N ASN A 352 -2.71 8.40 9.25
CA ASN A 352 -2.05 8.77 10.50
C ASN A 352 -0.63 8.25 10.59
N GLN A 353 -0.38 7.07 10.02
CA GLN A 353 0.89 6.35 10.12
C GLN A 353 1.24 5.69 8.78
N LEU A 354 2.53 5.50 8.53
CA LEU A 354 3.04 4.80 7.36
C LEU A 354 4.06 3.74 7.79
N ILE A 355 3.87 2.51 7.31
CA ILE A 355 4.75 1.37 7.55
C ILE A 355 5.23 0.87 6.19
N LEU A 356 6.54 0.78 5.98
CA LEU A 356 7.10 0.25 4.74
C LEU A 356 7.84 -1.06 4.99
N PHE A 357 7.50 -2.08 4.22
CA PHE A 357 8.16 -3.39 4.22
C PHE A 357 8.71 -3.70 2.82
N GLU A 358 9.99 -4.08 2.77
CA GLU A 358 10.68 -4.44 1.53
C GLU A 358 10.68 -5.98 1.40
N CYS A 359 10.06 -6.55 0.36
CA CYS A 359 9.94 -8.00 0.19
C CYS A 359 11.28 -8.73 0.03
N ARG A 360 12.34 -8.01 -0.33
CA ARG A 360 13.72 -8.53 -0.36
C ARG A 360 14.34 -8.78 1.02
N ASP A 361 13.66 -8.40 2.11
CA ASP A 361 14.08 -8.69 3.48
C ASP A 361 14.02 -10.20 3.75
N ARG A 362 15.15 -10.77 4.19
CA ARG A 362 15.34 -12.19 4.49
C ARG A 362 15.47 -12.47 5.99
N THR A 363 15.23 -11.48 6.84
CA THR A 363 15.57 -11.48 8.27
C THR A 363 14.39 -11.16 9.18
N THR A 364 13.41 -10.42 8.68
CA THR A 364 12.22 -10.02 9.45
C THR A 364 11.11 -11.04 9.25
N GLU A 365 10.83 -11.84 10.28
CA GLU A 365 9.98 -13.04 10.14
C GLU A 365 8.49 -12.78 10.36
N THR A 366 8.13 -11.74 11.11
CA THR A 366 6.72 -11.43 11.46
C THR A 366 6.37 -9.97 11.23
N LEU A 367 5.09 -9.66 11.03
CA LEU A 367 4.62 -8.26 10.97
C LEU A 367 4.97 -7.51 12.25
N ALA A 368 4.87 -8.16 13.40
CA ALA A 368 5.23 -7.55 14.67
C ALA A 368 6.72 -7.12 14.71
N ASP A 369 7.62 -7.85 14.04
CA ASP A 369 9.03 -7.45 13.93
C ASP A 369 9.22 -6.23 13.03
N VAL A 370 8.43 -6.12 11.95
CA VAL A 370 8.39 -4.90 11.11
C VAL A 370 7.97 -3.70 11.96
N ILE A 371 6.92 -3.84 12.78
CA ILE A 371 6.45 -2.78 13.67
C ILE A 371 7.53 -2.39 14.68
N LYS A 372 8.22 -3.37 15.28
CA LYS A 372 9.32 -3.11 16.21
C LYS A 372 10.48 -2.33 15.56
N GLN A 373 10.74 -2.52 14.27
CA GLN A 373 11.78 -1.77 13.56
C GLN A 373 11.41 -0.30 13.34
N HIS A 374 10.11 -0.01 13.13
CA HIS A 374 9.61 1.36 12.94
C HIS A 374 9.43 2.09 14.27
N PHE A 375 8.87 1.42 15.28
CA PHE A 375 8.46 2.00 16.56
C PHE A 375 9.28 1.46 17.72
N LYS A 376 10.60 1.35 17.54
CA LYS A 376 11.52 0.69 18.48
C LYS A 376 11.34 1.16 19.93
N GLU A 377 11.26 2.46 20.15
CA GLU A 377 11.14 3.04 21.50
C GLU A 377 9.77 2.75 22.14
N LEU A 378 8.66 2.93 21.40
CA LEU A 378 7.31 2.58 21.90
C LEU A 378 7.19 1.08 22.21
N CYS A 379 7.81 0.22 21.40
CA CYS A 379 7.75 -1.23 21.59
C CYS A 379 8.56 -1.73 22.81
N ARG A 380 9.37 -0.89 23.47
CA ARG A 380 10.09 -1.27 24.71
C ARG A 380 9.21 -1.21 25.95
N GLU A 381 8.12 -0.47 25.89
CA GLU A 381 7.12 -0.42 26.97
C GLU A 381 6.42 -1.80 27.09
N LEU A 382 5.91 -2.12 28.29
CA LEU A 382 5.30 -3.42 28.58
C LEU A 382 4.14 -3.70 27.60
N GLU A 383 4.15 -4.88 26.97
CA GLU A 383 3.21 -5.27 25.91
C GLU A 383 3.21 -4.39 24.64
N GLY A 384 4.14 -3.44 24.53
CA GLY A 384 4.14 -2.41 23.49
C GLY A 384 4.22 -2.96 22.08
N LYS A 385 4.93 -4.07 21.84
CA LYS A 385 4.98 -4.68 20.50
C LYS A 385 3.59 -5.08 19.98
N ARG A 386 2.77 -5.72 20.82
CA ARG A 386 1.42 -6.15 20.46
C ARG A 386 0.47 -4.95 20.40
N ASN A 387 0.53 -4.12 21.43
CA ASN A 387 -0.38 -2.98 21.56
C ASN A 387 -0.16 -1.92 20.46
N VAL A 388 1.08 -1.69 20.03
CA VAL A 388 1.38 -0.83 18.89
C VAL A 388 0.80 -1.40 17.60
N LEU A 389 0.95 -2.70 17.34
CA LEU A 389 0.35 -3.32 16.16
C LEU A 389 -1.19 -3.22 16.19
N ASP A 390 -1.81 -3.58 17.30
CA ASP A 390 -3.27 -3.54 17.47
C ASP A 390 -3.81 -2.10 17.35
N ALA A 391 -3.06 -1.12 17.85
CA ALA A 391 -3.39 0.29 17.71
C ALA A 391 -3.24 0.77 16.27
N LEU A 392 -2.17 0.40 15.55
CA LEU A 392 -2.01 0.72 14.12
C LEU A 392 -3.18 0.20 13.28
N LEU A 393 -3.70 -0.99 13.60
CA LEU A 393 -4.86 -1.57 12.92
C LEU A 393 -6.19 -0.84 13.24
N ARG A 394 -6.22 0.02 14.26
CA ARG A 394 -7.38 0.87 14.61
C ARG A 394 -7.27 2.28 14.03
N LEU A 395 -6.07 2.67 13.64
CA LEU A 395 -5.78 3.95 12.98
C LEU A 395 -5.87 3.81 11.46
N ASP A 396 -5.93 4.95 10.78
CA ASP A 396 -5.87 5.01 9.33
C ASP A 396 -4.39 4.91 8.89
N ALA A 397 -3.82 3.70 8.96
CA ALA A 397 -2.42 3.46 8.60
C ALA A 397 -2.26 3.05 7.13
N LEU A 398 -1.20 3.52 6.47
CA LEU A 398 -0.78 3.06 5.15
C LEU A 398 0.33 2.02 5.28
N PHE A 399 0.06 0.78 4.88
CA PHE A 399 1.06 -0.27 4.74
C PHE A 399 1.58 -0.30 3.31
N ILE A 400 2.89 -0.15 3.14
CA ILE A 400 3.57 -0.22 1.86
C ILE A 400 4.34 -1.54 1.77
N ILE A 401 4.09 -2.31 0.71
CA ILE A 401 4.79 -3.53 0.36
C ILE A 401 5.60 -3.27 -0.92
N ASP A 402 6.92 -3.15 -0.78
CA ASP A 402 7.84 -2.86 -1.89
C ASP A 402 8.38 -4.15 -2.54
N GLY A 403 8.19 -4.28 -3.85
CA GLY A 403 8.78 -5.34 -4.67
C GLY A 403 8.24 -6.74 -4.40
N TYR A 404 6.92 -6.97 -4.47
CA TYR A 404 6.31 -8.30 -4.27
C TYR A 404 6.89 -9.39 -5.19
N ASP A 405 7.41 -9.07 -6.37
CA ASP A 405 8.12 -10.03 -7.22
C ASP A 405 9.42 -10.57 -6.59
N GLU A 406 9.94 -9.91 -5.55
CA GLU A 406 11.15 -10.26 -4.82
C GLU A 406 10.87 -11.00 -3.50
N VAL A 407 9.64 -11.47 -3.27
CA VAL A 407 9.32 -12.25 -2.07
C VAL A 407 10.16 -13.52 -1.96
N ASN A 408 10.62 -13.77 -0.75
CA ASN A 408 11.32 -14.96 -0.33
C ASN A 408 10.54 -15.65 0.79
N LYS A 409 11.00 -16.84 1.21
CA LYS A 409 10.30 -17.66 2.24
C LYS A 409 9.99 -16.91 3.53
N VAL A 410 10.86 -15.97 3.94
CA VAL A 410 10.68 -15.20 5.17
C VAL A 410 9.66 -14.08 4.94
N SER A 411 9.85 -13.27 3.89
CA SER A 411 8.97 -12.14 3.60
C SER A 411 7.55 -12.56 3.22
N THR A 412 7.35 -13.76 2.66
CA THR A 412 6.02 -14.30 2.34
C THR A 412 5.11 -14.29 3.58
N ASN A 413 5.62 -14.75 4.73
CA ASN A 413 4.85 -14.77 5.98
C ASN A 413 4.42 -13.36 6.40
N VAL A 414 5.34 -12.39 6.31
CA VAL A 414 5.06 -11.00 6.68
C VAL A 414 4.01 -10.38 5.75
N VAL A 415 4.11 -10.62 4.44
CA VAL A 415 3.14 -10.10 3.45
C VAL A 415 1.76 -10.71 3.69
N GLU A 416 1.68 -12.02 3.94
CA GLU A 416 0.43 -12.70 4.30
C GLU A 416 -0.18 -12.13 5.58
N GLU A 417 0.62 -11.89 6.62
CA GLU A 417 0.18 -11.25 7.86
C GLU A 417 -0.35 -9.82 7.62
N ILE A 418 0.33 -9.01 6.81
CA ILE A 418 -0.11 -7.65 6.48
C ILE A 418 -1.46 -7.70 5.78
N ILE A 419 -1.60 -8.48 4.72
CA ILE A 419 -2.84 -8.57 3.94
C ILE A 419 -3.99 -9.07 4.82
N LYS A 420 -3.76 -10.15 5.58
CA LYS A 420 -4.77 -10.73 6.47
C LYS A 420 -5.21 -9.78 7.59
N LYS A 421 -4.26 -9.11 8.26
CA LYS A 421 -4.60 -8.24 9.41
C LYS A 421 -5.18 -6.90 8.97
N THR A 422 -4.83 -6.45 7.76
CA THR A 422 -5.38 -5.20 7.23
C THR A 422 -6.74 -5.39 6.57
N SER A 423 -7.10 -6.58 6.08
CA SER A 423 -8.36 -6.80 5.33
C SER A 423 -9.60 -6.27 6.05
N SER A 424 -9.69 -6.44 7.38
CA SER A 424 -10.81 -6.00 8.22
C SER A 424 -10.55 -4.70 9.00
N SER A 425 -9.44 -4.00 8.75
CA SER A 425 -9.07 -2.78 9.49
C SER A 425 -9.48 -1.49 8.75
N ASN A 426 -9.07 -0.33 9.25
CA ASN A 426 -9.15 0.94 8.50
C ASN A 426 -7.92 1.24 7.63
N CYS A 427 -6.91 0.36 7.68
CA CYS A 427 -5.64 0.59 7.00
C CYS A 427 -5.78 0.46 5.47
N ARG A 428 -4.89 1.06 4.69
CA ARG A 428 -4.76 0.75 3.26
C ARG A 428 -3.45 0.07 2.97
N VAL A 429 -3.41 -0.72 1.89
CA VAL A 429 -2.20 -1.40 1.46
C VAL A 429 -1.81 -0.91 0.07
N LEU A 430 -0.57 -0.45 -0.08
CA LEU A 430 0.03 -0.10 -1.37
C LEU A 430 1.11 -1.13 -1.70
N ILE A 431 0.94 -1.88 -2.78
CA ILE A 431 1.81 -2.99 -3.17
C ILE A 431 2.47 -2.66 -4.50
N THR A 432 3.79 -2.75 -4.60
CA THR A 432 4.48 -2.68 -5.89
C THR A 432 4.94 -4.05 -6.35
N THR A 433 4.87 -4.29 -7.67
CA THR A 433 5.24 -5.60 -8.24
C THR A 433 5.56 -5.50 -9.73
N ARG A 434 6.10 -6.56 -10.33
CA ARG A 434 6.18 -6.72 -11.79
C ARG A 434 4.86 -7.31 -12.33
N PRO A 435 4.44 -6.96 -13.57
CA PRO A 435 3.14 -7.39 -14.11
C PRO A 435 2.89 -8.90 -14.10
N HIS A 436 3.91 -9.73 -14.34
CA HIS A 436 3.77 -11.19 -14.30
C HIS A 436 3.50 -11.70 -12.86
N SER A 437 4.18 -11.14 -11.86
CA SER A 437 4.01 -11.55 -10.47
C SER A 437 2.70 -11.04 -9.85
N ALA A 438 2.14 -9.95 -10.39
CA ALA A 438 0.79 -9.51 -10.04
C ALA A 438 -0.23 -10.61 -10.34
N LYS A 439 -0.25 -11.07 -11.60
CA LYS A 439 -1.23 -12.03 -12.12
C LYS A 439 -1.06 -13.45 -11.57
N GLU A 440 0.18 -13.91 -11.43
CA GLU A 440 0.42 -15.31 -11.06
C GLU A 440 0.20 -15.62 -9.57
N LYS A 441 0.50 -14.65 -8.68
CA LYS A 441 0.60 -14.91 -7.24
C LYS A 441 -0.12 -13.88 -6.39
N LEU A 442 -0.02 -12.59 -6.72
CA LEU A 442 -0.58 -11.53 -5.87
C LEU A 442 -2.12 -11.55 -5.91
N GLU A 443 -2.71 -11.65 -7.10
CA GLU A 443 -4.17 -11.74 -7.27
C GLU A 443 -4.77 -12.89 -6.45
N MET A 444 -4.13 -14.07 -6.48
CA MET A 444 -4.56 -15.24 -5.71
C MET A 444 -4.49 -14.99 -4.19
N LEU A 445 -3.40 -14.37 -3.72
CA LEU A 445 -3.22 -14.05 -2.30
C LEU A 445 -4.26 -13.05 -1.80
N LEU A 446 -4.54 -12.01 -2.59
CA LEU A 446 -5.56 -11.01 -2.26
C LEU A 446 -6.96 -11.62 -2.28
N ALA A 447 -7.29 -12.43 -3.30
CA ALA A 447 -8.57 -13.12 -3.40
C ALA A 447 -8.83 -14.08 -2.24
N THR A 448 -7.79 -14.80 -1.77
CA THR A 448 -7.90 -15.73 -0.64
C THR A 448 -8.16 -15.03 0.70
N ASN A 449 -7.88 -13.72 0.79
CA ASN A 449 -8.11 -12.90 1.98
C ASN A 449 -9.26 -11.91 1.79
N ASP A 450 -10.10 -12.09 0.76
CA ASP A 450 -11.22 -11.22 0.41
C ASP A 450 -10.83 -9.73 0.24
N VAL A 451 -9.60 -9.47 -0.20
CA VAL A 451 -9.09 -8.11 -0.43
C VAL A 451 -9.30 -7.72 -1.89
N ILE A 452 -10.07 -6.66 -2.10
CA ILE A 452 -10.25 -6.05 -3.43
C ILE A 452 -9.10 -5.07 -3.68
N SER A 453 -8.60 -5.09 -4.91
CA SER A 453 -7.51 -4.22 -5.34
C SER A 453 -7.77 -3.52 -6.67
N THR A 454 -7.17 -2.34 -6.82
CA THR A 454 -7.08 -1.62 -8.10
C THR A 454 -5.62 -1.58 -8.55
N GLU A 455 -5.37 -1.90 -9.82
CA GLU A 455 -4.03 -1.94 -10.40
C GLU A 455 -3.77 -0.71 -11.29
N PHE A 456 -2.62 -0.09 -11.04
CA PHE A 456 -2.07 1.03 -11.77
C PHE A 456 -0.70 0.66 -12.35
N GLU A 457 -0.53 0.78 -13.67
CA GLU A 457 0.76 0.54 -14.32
C GLU A 457 1.54 1.85 -14.47
N ILE A 458 2.82 1.86 -14.05
CA ILE A 458 3.70 3.01 -14.30
C ILE A 458 3.96 3.12 -15.80
N LYS A 459 3.67 4.30 -16.37
CA LYS A 459 3.89 4.58 -17.79
C LYS A 459 5.40 4.69 -18.08
N PRO A 460 5.91 4.05 -19.16
CA PRO A 460 7.26 4.28 -19.64
C PRO A 460 7.45 5.71 -20.20
N LEU A 461 8.68 6.21 -20.12
CA LEU A 461 9.12 7.49 -20.70
C LEU A 461 9.40 7.30 -22.20
N THR A 462 8.34 7.20 -23.01
CA THR A 462 8.44 6.97 -24.46
C THR A 462 8.64 8.25 -25.25
N GLU A 463 8.18 9.39 -24.72
CA GLU A 463 8.25 10.66 -25.43
C GLU A 463 9.66 11.26 -25.30
N LEU A 464 10.25 11.65 -26.44
CA LEU A 464 11.59 12.21 -26.48
C LEU A 464 11.74 13.42 -25.55
N ASN A 465 10.73 14.29 -25.48
CA ASN A 465 10.78 15.46 -24.61
C ASN A 465 10.85 15.09 -23.12
N GLU A 466 10.09 14.08 -22.69
CA GLU A 466 10.13 13.57 -21.30
C GLU A 466 11.51 12.98 -20.98
N GLN A 467 12.10 12.22 -21.92
CA GLN A 467 13.45 11.66 -21.79
C GLN A 467 14.53 12.76 -21.70
N LEU A 468 14.45 13.79 -22.54
CA LEU A 468 15.39 14.90 -22.54
C LEU A 468 15.28 15.74 -21.27
N GLU A 469 14.06 15.96 -20.76
CA GLU A 469 13.85 16.64 -19.49
C GLU A 469 14.46 15.85 -18.32
N PHE A 470 14.27 14.53 -18.31
CA PHE A 470 14.92 13.65 -17.35
C PHE A 470 16.44 13.81 -17.38
N LEU A 471 17.06 13.72 -18.57
CA LEU A 471 18.51 13.82 -18.73
C LEU A 471 19.06 15.21 -18.35
N ALA A 472 18.36 16.30 -18.70
CA ALA A 472 18.77 17.66 -18.37
C ALA A 472 18.88 17.91 -16.85
N ARG A 473 18.05 17.21 -16.05
CA ARG A 473 18.13 17.26 -14.57
C ARG A 473 19.43 16.62 -14.08
N TYR A 474 19.81 15.49 -14.66
CA TYR A 474 21.08 14.82 -14.34
C TYR A 474 22.30 15.60 -14.84
N GLU A 475 22.22 16.29 -15.98
CA GLU A 475 23.28 17.20 -16.43
C GLU A 475 23.60 18.23 -15.33
N LYS A 476 22.56 18.89 -14.81
CA LYS A 476 22.68 19.90 -13.75
C LYS A 476 23.28 19.30 -12.47
N SER A 477 22.76 18.17 -12.00
CA SER A 477 23.20 17.54 -10.74
C SER A 477 24.64 17.00 -10.82
N LEU A 478 25.05 16.49 -11.99
CA LEU A 478 26.37 15.91 -12.20
C LEU A 478 27.43 16.95 -12.60
N GLY A 479 27.06 18.22 -12.77
CA GLY A 479 27.96 19.29 -13.21
C GLY A 479 28.39 19.17 -14.68
N ILE A 480 27.59 18.48 -15.51
CA ILE A 480 27.80 18.37 -16.95
C ILE A 480 27.28 19.65 -17.62
N LYS A 481 27.93 20.08 -18.70
CA LYS A 481 27.50 21.27 -19.44
C LYS A 481 26.07 21.08 -19.93
N LYS A 482 25.21 22.06 -19.64
CA LYS A 482 23.81 22.06 -20.07
C LYS A 482 23.69 21.82 -21.57
N GLY A 483 22.88 20.84 -21.96
CA GLY A 483 22.64 20.46 -23.34
C GLY A 483 23.55 19.34 -23.87
N GLU A 484 24.71 19.09 -23.27
CA GLU A 484 25.69 18.16 -23.83
C GLU A 484 25.19 16.70 -23.90
N MET A 485 24.62 16.22 -22.81
CA MET A 485 24.09 14.86 -22.71
C MET A 485 22.79 14.72 -23.49
N THR A 486 21.94 15.75 -23.46
CA THR A 486 20.67 15.76 -24.19
C THR A 486 20.89 15.77 -25.71
N GLU A 487 21.89 16.51 -26.22
CA GLU A 487 22.26 16.47 -27.64
C GLU A 487 22.88 15.11 -28.02
N SER A 488 23.74 14.53 -27.18
CA SER A 488 24.24 13.16 -27.40
C SER A 488 23.11 12.14 -27.50
N PHE A 489 22.09 12.24 -26.64
CA PHE A 489 20.94 11.33 -26.68
C PHE A 489 20.10 11.49 -27.95
N LYS A 490 19.92 12.72 -28.44
CA LYS A 490 19.16 13.01 -29.68
C LYS A 490 19.81 12.42 -30.94
N THR A 491 21.11 12.17 -30.93
CA THR A 491 21.81 11.60 -32.10
C THR A 491 21.72 10.08 -32.18
N LEU A 492 21.27 9.41 -31.12
CA LEU A 492 21.03 7.97 -31.13
C LEU A 492 20.00 7.59 -32.20
N ASN A 493 20.25 6.50 -32.92
CA ASN A 493 19.24 5.92 -33.81
C ASN A 493 18.04 5.38 -33.00
N ASN A 494 16.91 5.20 -33.67
CA ASN A 494 15.67 4.77 -33.00
C ASN A 494 15.80 3.37 -32.38
N ASP A 495 16.47 2.42 -33.03
CA ASP A 495 16.62 1.04 -32.55
C ASP A 495 17.40 0.94 -31.22
N VAL A 496 18.30 1.88 -30.97
CA VAL A 496 18.99 2.01 -29.68
C VAL A 496 18.16 2.83 -28.70
N ARG A 497 17.52 3.92 -29.17
CA ARG A 497 16.74 4.84 -28.32
C ARG A 497 15.55 4.14 -27.63
N ILE A 498 14.94 3.14 -28.26
CA ILE A 498 13.82 2.39 -27.65
C ILE A 498 14.20 1.67 -26.35
N LEU A 499 15.49 1.49 -26.05
CA LEU A 499 15.93 0.91 -24.78
C LEU A 499 15.83 1.87 -23.59
N PHE A 500 15.68 3.17 -23.85
CA PHE A 500 15.78 4.22 -22.83
C PHE A 500 14.41 4.72 -22.37
N THR A 501 13.42 3.82 -22.32
CA THR A 501 12.05 4.13 -21.88
C THR A 501 11.88 4.03 -20.36
N GLU A 502 12.77 3.31 -19.69
CA GLU A 502 12.76 3.12 -18.24
C GLU A 502 13.80 4.04 -17.58
N PRO A 503 13.47 4.67 -16.43
CA PRO A 503 14.40 5.54 -15.72
C PRO A 503 15.78 4.92 -15.44
N ILE A 504 15.87 3.62 -15.15
CA ILE A 504 17.16 2.97 -14.92
C ILE A 504 18.06 3.03 -16.16
N ASN A 505 17.50 2.88 -17.37
CA ASN A 505 18.28 2.86 -18.60
C ASN A 505 18.75 4.27 -18.94
N LEU A 506 17.94 5.31 -18.69
CA LEU A 506 18.36 6.71 -18.79
C LEU A 506 19.48 7.05 -17.80
N ILE A 507 19.43 6.53 -16.57
CA ILE A 507 20.54 6.71 -15.61
C ILE A 507 21.82 6.01 -16.10
N LEU A 508 21.71 4.80 -16.67
CA LEU A 508 22.85 4.11 -17.28
C LEU A 508 23.40 4.88 -18.48
N PHE A 509 22.55 5.57 -19.25
CA PHE A 509 22.98 6.51 -20.28
C PHE A 509 23.78 7.67 -19.69
N CYS A 510 23.31 8.29 -18.60
CA CYS A 510 24.05 9.35 -17.91
C CYS A 510 25.45 8.87 -17.49
N ASP A 511 25.55 7.65 -16.94
CA ASP A 511 26.80 7.05 -16.51
C ASP A 511 27.75 6.79 -17.70
N MET A 512 27.22 6.30 -18.82
CA MET A 512 27.97 6.12 -20.07
C MET A 512 28.48 7.46 -20.61
N HIS A 513 27.62 8.48 -20.70
CA HIS A 513 28.00 9.79 -21.21
C HIS A 513 29.09 10.44 -20.36
N LYS A 514 29.05 10.26 -19.04
CA LYS A 514 30.03 10.85 -18.13
C LYS A 514 31.41 10.19 -18.20
N HIS A 515 31.50 8.91 -18.56
CA HIS A 515 32.75 8.15 -18.43
C HIS A 515 33.32 7.60 -19.73
N MET A 516 32.46 7.39 -20.72
CA MET A 516 32.75 6.81 -22.02
C MET A 516 31.87 7.46 -23.12
N PRO A 517 31.80 8.81 -23.21
CA PRO A 517 30.96 9.47 -24.22
C PRO A 517 31.34 9.07 -25.65
N GLU A 518 32.61 8.73 -25.88
CA GLU A 518 33.15 8.31 -27.17
C GLU A 518 32.52 7.01 -27.71
N THR A 519 31.94 6.17 -26.85
CA THR A 519 31.41 4.87 -27.27
C THR A 519 29.93 4.93 -27.66
N ILE A 520 29.21 5.95 -27.18
CA ILE A 520 27.78 6.13 -27.43
C ILE A 520 27.49 6.29 -28.93
N SER A 521 28.36 7.02 -29.65
CA SER A 521 28.21 7.26 -31.10
C SER A 521 28.38 5.99 -31.94
N SER A 522 28.94 4.92 -31.38
CA SER A 522 29.13 3.64 -32.06
C SER A 522 27.99 2.64 -31.85
N TRP A 523 26.98 3.00 -31.05
CA TRP A 523 25.83 2.11 -30.83
C TRP A 523 24.92 2.06 -32.05
N GLU A 524 24.82 0.87 -32.64
CA GLU A 524 23.94 0.61 -33.77
C GLU A 524 22.75 -0.26 -33.37
N LYS A 525 22.93 -1.16 -32.39
CA LYS A 525 21.93 -2.15 -31.97
C LYS A 525 21.74 -2.16 -30.45
N PRO A 526 20.59 -2.63 -29.96
CA PRO A 526 20.36 -2.83 -28.52
C PRO A 526 21.47 -3.56 -27.76
N GLY A 527 22.05 -4.60 -28.37
CA GLY A 527 23.12 -5.39 -27.77
C GLY A 527 24.44 -4.63 -27.54
N ASP A 528 24.65 -3.48 -28.19
CA ASP A 528 25.86 -2.67 -27.98
C ASP A 528 25.84 -1.98 -26.61
N VAL A 529 24.66 -1.56 -26.15
CA VAL A 529 24.47 -0.82 -24.89
C VAL A 529 24.85 -1.67 -23.67
N ALA A 530 24.30 -2.88 -23.56
CA ALA A 530 24.57 -3.76 -22.42
C ALA A 530 26.06 -4.15 -22.32
N ASN A 531 26.69 -4.43 -23.45
CA ASN A 531 28.13 -4.71 -23.53
C ASN A 531 28.97 -3.53 -23.07
N ASP A 532 28.61 -2.32 -23.48
CA ASP A 532 29.34 -1.12 -23.10
C ASP A 532 29.14 -0.73 -21.63
N ILE A 533 27.98 -1.02 -21.05
CA ILE A 533 27.76 -0.91 -19.60
C ILE A 533 28.69 -1.87 -18.84
N LEU A 534 28.82 -3.12 -19.30
CA LEU A 534 29.75 -4.09 -18.69
C LEU A 534 31.21 -3.66 -18.86
N ARG A 535 31.56 -3.09 -20.03
CA ARG A 535 32.88 -2.50 -20.28
C ARG A 535 33.15 -1.31 -19.37
N LEU A 536 32.14 -0.49 -19.08
CA LEU A 536 32.25 0.60 -18.11
C LEU A 536 32.51 0.06 -16.69
N TYR A 537 31.83 -1.00 -16.26
CA TYR A 537 32.15 -1.66 -14.99
C TYR A 537 33.63 -2.10 -14.93
N LYS A 538 34.14 -2.74 -16.00
CA LYS A 538 35.57 -3.11 -16.08
C LYS A 538 36.47 -1.87 -15.96
N LYS A 539 36.20 -0.82 -16.73
CA LYS A 539 36.94 0.46 -16.69
C LYS A 539 36.97 1.06 -15.28
N LEU A 540 35.85 1.04 -14.57
CA LEU A 540 35.75 1.57 -13.20
C LEU A 540 36.53 0.72 -12.19
N VAL A 541 36.49 -0.60 -12.32
CA VAL A 541 37.32 -1.49 -11.49
C VAL A 541 38.80 -1.29 -11.79
N THR A 542 39.22 -1.23 -13.06
CA THR A 542 40.60 -0.97 -13.46
C THR A 542 41.12 0.34 -12.87
N ARG A 543 40.32 1.42 -12.91
CA ARG A 543 40.68 2.70 -12.27
C ARG A 543 40.91 2.55 -10.78
N LYS A 544 40.01 1.89 -10.05
CA LYS A 544 40.19 1.66 -8.60
C LYS A 544 41.38 0.75 -8.28
N LEU A 545 41.73 -0.18 -9.17
CA LEU A 545 42.88 -1.05 -9.01
C LEU A 545 44.20 -0.32 -9.29
N ALA A 546 44.22 0.65 -10.21
CA ALA A 546 45.40 1.45 -10.51
C ALA A 546 45.92 2.23 -9.29
N ASP A 547 45.04 2.56 -8.34
CA ASP A 547 45.40 3.19 -7.06
C ASP A 547 46.15 2.25 -6.10
N VAL A 548 46.15 0.93 -6.38
CA VAL A 548 46.65 -0.13 -5.49
C VAL A 548 47.69 -1.03 -6.18
N THR A 549 47.70 -1.11 -7.50
CA THR A 549 48.64 -1.93 -8.29
C THR A 549 48.97 -1.28 -9.64
N HIS A 550 50.19 -1.51 -10.13
CA HIS A 550 50.66 -1.09 -11.46
C HIS A 550 50.57 -2.20 -12.52
N LEU A 551 50.00 -3.36 -12.18
CA LEU A 551 49.91 -4.52 -13.07
C LEU A 551 48.72 -4.41 -14.03
N GLU A 552 48.91 -4.90 -15.26
CA GLU A 552 47.84 -5.04 -16.23
C GLU A 552 46.89 -6.18 -15.81
N CYS A 553 45.62 -5.85 -15.59
CA CYS A 553 44.66 -6.74 -14.92
C CYS A 553 43.53 -7.25 -15.84
N GLU A 554 43.56 -6.97 -17.15
CA GLU A 554 42.41 -7.22 -18.04
C GLU A 554 41.93 -8.68 -18.04
N VAL A 555 42.83 -9.64 -18.26
CA VAL A 555 42.50 -11.08 -18.27
C VAL A 555 41.94 -11.52 -16.92
N MET A 556 42.51 -11.01 -15.82
CA MET A 556 42.04 -11.30 -14.46
C MET A 556 40.65 -10.72 -14.19
N LEU A 557 40.33 -9.55 -14.74
CA LEU A 557 39.00 -8.94 -14.63
C LEU A 557 37.93 -9.75 -15.35
N ASP A 558 38.26 -10.34 -16.49
CA ASP A 558 37.33 -11.22 -17.22
C ASP A 558 36.96 -12.45 -16.38
N ASP A 559 37.97 -13.13 -15.83
CA ASP A 559 37.76 -14.28 -14.94
C ASP A 559 36.97 -13.92 -13.67
N LEU A 560 37.20 -12.73 -13.10
CA LEU A 560 36.42 -12.24 -11.98
C LEU A 560 34.96 -11.98 -12.35
N PHE A 561 34.70 -11.37 -13.50
CA PHE A 561 33.35 -11.08 -13.98
C PHE A 561 32.59 -12.38 -14.27
N VAL A 562 33.27 -13.44 -14.74
CA VAL A 562 32.71 -14.80 -14.83
C VAL A 562 32.23 -15.29 -13.47
N VAL A 563 33.05 -15.13 -12.42
CA VAL A 563 32.67 -15.55 -11.06
C VAL A 563 31.48 -14.76 -10.53
N ILE A 564 31.48 -13.44 -10.74
CA ILE A 564 30.38 -12.54 -10.32
C ILE A 564 29.10 -12.86 -11.08
N GLY A 565 29.18 -13.03 -12.40
CA GLY A 565 28.04 -13.37 -13.26
C GLY A 565 27.45 -14.73 -12.96
N LYS A 566 28.30 -15.73 -12.66
CA LYS A 566 27.82 -17.03 -12.17
C LYS A 566 27.07 -16.90 -10.85
N ALA A 567 27.60 -16.13 -9.90
CA ALA A 567 26.93 -15.88 -8.63
C ALA A 567 25.59 -15.15 -8.86
N ALA A 568 25.57 -14.12 -9.71
CA ALA A 568 24.36 -13.39 -10.07
C ALA A 568 23.26 -14.32 -10.60
N LEU A 569 23.62 -15.25 -11.51
CA LEU A 569 22.71 -16.27 -12.06
C LEU A 569 22.18 -17.21 -10.96
N GLU A 570 23.05 -17.70 -10.08
CA GLU A 570 22.67 -18.57 -8.95
C GLU A 570 21.62 -17.88 -8.05
N PHE A 571 21.84 -16.61 -7.69
CA PHE A 571 20.91 -15.85 -6.86
C PHE A 571 19.60 -15.50 -7.55
N ILE A 572 19.61 -15.11 -8.83
CA ILE A 572 18.38 -14.85 -9.59
C ILE A 572 17.51 -16.10 -9.65
N ARG A 573 18.12 -17.27 -9.91
CA ARG A 573 17.42 -18.55 -9.96
C ARG A 573 16.72 -18.89 -8.63
N GLU A 574 17.28 -18.45 -7.52
CA GLU A 574 16.70 -18.59 -6.17
C GLU A 574 15.74 -17.44 -5.79
N ASN A 575 15.36 -16.60 -6.76
CA ASN A 575 14.59 -15.36 -6.58
C ASN A 575 15.15 -14.45 -5.47
N THR A 576 16.48 -14.38 -5.36
CA THR A 576 17.17 -13.66 -4.31
C THR A 576 17.97 -12.49 -4.90
N VAL A 577 17.72 -11.29 -4.38
CA VAL A 577 18.44 -10.07 -4.76
C VAL A 577 19.39 -9.56 -3.67
N THR A 578 19.19 -10.01 -2.42
CA THR A 578 19.97 -9.64 -1.23
C THR A 578 20.91 -10.76 -0.80
N PHE A 579 22.14 -10.39 -0.49
CA PHE A 579 23.23 -11.28 -0.11
C PHE A 579 23.51 -11.08 1.37
N SER A 580 23.57 -12.17 2.13
CA SER A 580 24.12 -12.17 3.49
C SER A 580 25.63 -12.04 3.47
N GLU A 581 26.21 -11.65 4.60
CA GLU A 581 27.67 -11.58 4.77
C GLU A 581 28.36 -12.93 4.50
N LYS A 582 27.72 -14.05 4.88
CA LYS A 582 28.22 -15.41 4.61
C LYS A 582 28.25 -15.71 3.11
N GLU A 583 27.19 -15.38 2.38
CA GLU A 583 27.11 -15.55 0.93
C GLU A 583 28.13 -14.65 0.21
N LEU A 584 28.26 -13.39 0.64
CA LEU A 584 29.30 -12.49 0.12
C LEU A 584 30.70 -13.06 0.34
N LEU A 585 30.98 -13.63 1.52
CA LEU A 585 32.28 -14.24 1.82
C LEU A 585 32.58 -15.42 0.89
N GLN A 586 31.58 -16.20 0.48
CA GLN A 586 31.76 -17.27 -0.49
C GLN A 586 32.14 -16.74 -1.87
N VAL A 587 31.50 -15.65 -2.32
CA VAL A 587 31.87 -14.97 -3.57
C VAL A 587 33.29 -14.39 -3.45
N LYS A 588 33.59 -13.67 -2.36
CA LYS A 588 34.94 -13.14 -2.07
C LYS A 588 36.01 -14.23 -2.16
N ARG A 589 35.80 -15.41 -1.57
CA ARG A 589 36.76 -16.52 -1.62
C ARG A 589 37.03 -16.99 -3.04
N LYS A 590 36.00 -17.11 -3.88
CA LYS A 590 36.16 -17.46 -5.31
C LYS A 590 36.94 -16.37 -6.06
N CYS A 591 36.65 -15.09 -5.79
CA CYS A 591 37.41 -13.98 -6.36
C CYS A 591 38.88 -13.95 -5.90
N ILE A 592 39.15 -14.23 -4.63
CA ILE A 592 40.52 -14.25 -4.06
C ILE A 592 41.38 -15.32 -4.73
N GLN A 593 40.81 -16.46 -5.12
CA GLN A 593 41.56 -17.50 -5.84
C GLN A 593 42.12 -16.99 -7.17
N ILE A 594 41.36 -16.14 -7.87
CA ILE A 594 41.79 -15.50 -9.12
C ILE A 594 42.75 -14.33 -8.84
N LEU A 595 42.52 -13.57 -7.77
CA LEU A 595 43.39 -12.44 -7.42
C LEU A 595 44.78 -12.89 -6.99
N LYS A 596 44.89 -13.93 -6.15
CA LYS A 596 46.19 -14.43 -5.63
C LYS A 596 47.13 -14.92 -6.71
N SER A 597 46.64 -15.29 -7.90
CA SER A 597 47.47 -15.66 -9.04
C SER A 597 48.05 -14.44 -9.78
N THR A 598 47.65 -13.21 -9.45
CA THR A 598 47.97 -12.02 -10.27
C THR A 598 48.36 -10.79 -9.44
N VAL A 599 47.64 -10.46 -8.36
CA VAL A 599 47.86 -9.24 -7.54
C VAL A 599 47.51 -9.50 -6.07
N GLU A 600 48.33 -8.99 -5.13
CA GLU A 600 47.96 -8.94 -3.71
C GLU A 600 46.96 -7.78 -3.46
N CYS A 601 45.68 -8.03 -3.73
CA CYS A 601 44.62 -7.04 -3.60
C CYS A 601 43.36 -7.63 -2.93
N SER A 602 42.62 -6.79 -2.17
CA SER A 602 41.35 -7.19 -1.58
C SER A 602 40.25 -7.27 -2.65
N SER A 603 39.55 -8.40 -2.69
CA SER A 603 38.30 -8.57 -3.48
C SER A 603 37.22 -7.52 -3.17
N GLU A 604 37.36 -6.79 -2.06
CA GLU A 604 36.46 -5.71 -1.65
C GLU A 604 36.48 -4.52 -2.61
N ILE A 605 37.63 -4.24 -3.24
CA ILE A 605 37.73 -3.13 -4.18
C ILE A 605 36.79 -3.37 -5.37
N ILE A 606 36.87 -4.56 -5.97
CA ILE A 606 36.02 -4.96 -7.10
C ILE A 606 34.55 -5.02 -6.68
N LEU A 607 34.26 -5.73 -5.59
CA LEU A 607 32.87 -5.90 -5.14
C LEU A 607 32.25 -4.58 -4.70
N SER A 608 33.02 -3.57 -4.27
CA SER A 608 32.49 -2.22 -3.98
C SER A 608 32.05 -1.43 -5.21
N VAL A 609 32.48 -1.83 -6.41
CA VAL A 609 32.01 -1.21 -7.67
C VAL A 609 30.71 -1.86 -8.12
N VAL A 610 30.55 -3.16 -7.89
CA VAL A 610 29.41 -3.94 -8.39
C VAL A 610 28.26 -3.98 -7.38
N LEU A 611 28.57 -4.01 -6.08
CA LEU A 611 27.62 -4.22 -5.00
C LEU A 611 27.46 -2.99 -4.11
N LYS A 612 26.24 -2.80 -3.65
CA LYS A 612 25.82 -1.83 -2.63
C LYS A 612 25.66 -2.52 -1.29
N VAL A 613 26.06 -1.82 -0.23
CA VAL A 613 25.86 -2.23 1.17
C VAL A 613 24.51 -1.71 1.66
N ASN A 614 23.70 -2.59 2.24
CA ASN A 614 22.39 -2.26 2.81
C ASN A 614 22.41 -2.50 4.32
N ARG A 615 22.03 -1.46 5.08
CA ARG A 615 21.92 -1.50 6.54
C ARG A 615 20.45 -1.54 6.96
N PRO A 616 20.09 -2.28 8.02
CA PRO A 616 18.73 -2.31 8.55
C PRO A 616 18.23 -0.92 8.95
N LEU A 617 16.93 -0.66 8.80
CA LEU A 617 16.30 0.63 9.12
C LEU A 617 16.52 1.03 10.59
N SER A 618 16.37 0.09 11.51
CA SER A 618 16.50 0.33 12.95
C SER A 618 17.95 0.50 13.42
N GLY A 619 18.94 0.33 12.52
CA GLY A 619 20.36 0.21 12.84
C GLY A 619 20.75 -1.10 13.56
N ALA A 620 19.77 -1.91 13.97
CA ALA A 620 19.98 -3.21 14.59
C ALA A 620 19.66 -4.32 13.59
N GLY A 621 20.61 -5.23 13.36
CA GLY A 621 20.46 -6.37 12.44
C GLY A 621 21.70 -6.61 11.61
N LYS A 622 21.64 -7.60 10.71
CA LYS A 622 22.76 -7.96 9.84
C LYS A 622 22.82 -7.04 8.63
N THR A 623 24.03 -6.64 8.27
CA THR A 623 24.28 -5.95 7.01
C THR A 623 24.07 -6.94 5.86
N THR A 624 23.41 -6.47 4.80
CA THR A 624 23.23 -7.23 3.56
C THR A 624 23.86 -6.47 2.41
N TYR A 625 24.03 -7.15 1.28
CA TYR A 625 24.59 -6.57 0.07
C TYR A 625 23.60 -6.80 -1.07
N THR A 626 23.64 -6.00 -2.12
CA THR A 626 22.84 -6.17 -3.34
C THR A 626 23.66 -5.70 -4.53
N PHE A 627 23.34 -6.13 -5.75
CA PHE A 627 23.71 -5.33 -6.92
C PHE A 627 23.04 -3.96 -6.82
N HIS A 628 23.57 -2.95 -7.52
CA HIS A 628 23.00 -1.60 -7.51
C HIS A 628 21.54 -1.58 -8.01
N HIS A 629 21.19 -2.49 -8.91
CA HIS A 629 19.82 -2.74 -9.36
C HIS A 629 19.67 -4.19 -9.83
N LYS A 630 18.44 -4.74 -9.78
CA LYS A 630 18.14 -6.11 -10.25
C LYS A 630 18.49 -6.29 -11.73
N SER A 631 18.26 -5.29 -12.59
CA SER A 631 18.68 -5.33 -14.01
C SER A 631 20.18 -5.43 -14.22
N ILE A 632 20.98 -4.85 -13.32
CA ILE A 632 22.45 -4.99 -13.38
C ILE A 632 22.83 -6.43 -13.01
N GLN A 633 22.22 -7.00 -11.98
CA GLN A 633 22.39 -8.42 -11.65
C GLN A 633 22.01 -9.32 -12.85
N GLU A 634 20.90 -9.00 -13.52
CA GLU A 634 20.42 -9.71 -14.72
C GLU A 634 21.43 -9.60 -15.88
N MET A 635 22.04 -8.43 -16.12
CA MET A 635 23.09 -8.23 -17.12
C MET A 635 24.36 -9.06 -16.82
N PHE A 636 24.83 -9.07 -15.57
CA PHE A 636 25.99 -9.90 -15.17
C PHE A 636 25.70 -11.39 -15.33
N ALA A 637 24.49 -11.84 -14.98
CA ALA A 637 24.07 -13.22 -15.18
C ALA A 637 24.01 -13.60 -16.67
N ALA A 638 23.50 -12.69 -17.51
CA ALA A 638 23.41 -12.89 -18.95
C ALA A 638 24.79 -12.98 -19.61
N GLU A 639 25.72 -12.10 -19.23
CA GLU A 639 27.10 -12.13 -19.72
C GLU A 639 27.78 -13.48 -19.45
N PHE A 640 27.59 -14.03 -18.24
CA PHE A 640 28.09 -15.36 -17.91
C PHE A 640 27.52 -16.45 -18.83
N ILE A 641 26.23 -16.38 -19.18
CA ILE A 641 25.59 -17.32 -20.11
C ILE A 641 26.19 -17.19 -21.50
N VAL A 642 26.30 -15.96 -22.02
CA VAL A 642 26.85 -15.66 -23.34
C VAL A 642 28.28 -16.20 -23.45
N GLN A 643 29.14 -15.92 -22.48
CA GLN A 643 30.52 -16.42 -22.48
C GLN A 643 30.61 -17.95 -22.42
N ARG A 644 29.75 -18.61 -21.63
CA ARG A 644 29.71 -20.08 -21.56
C ARG A 644 29.29 -20.72 -22.90
N ILE A 645 28.31 -20.12 -23.58
CA ILE A 645 27.87 -20.58 -24.90
C ILE A 645 29.02 -20.41 -25.91
N LEU A 646 29.60 -19.21 -25.99
CA LEU A 646 30.57 -18.89 -27.04
C LEU A 646 31.95 -19.52 -26.82
N ALA A 647 32.48 -19.48 -25.60
CA ALA A 647 33.84 -19.94 -25.32
C ALA A 647 33.93 -21.44 -25.05
N ARG A 648 32.84 -22.09 -24.63
CA ARG A 648 32.84 -23.48 -24.18
C ARG A 648 31.80 -24.37 -24.86
N ASN A 649 31.02 -23.81 -25.79
CA ASN A 649 29.96 -24.51 -26.50
C ASN A 649 28.97 -25.23 -25.56
N ASP A 650 28.73 -24.65 -24.39
CA ASP A 650 27.81 -25.22 -23.41
C ASP A 650 26.35 -25.00 -23.83
N SER A 651 25.50 -26.02 -23.68
CA SER A 651 24.06 -25.84 -23.90
C SER A 651 23.42 -24.95 -22.84
N LEU A 652 22.42 -24.15 -23.20
CA LEU A 652 21.67 -23.29 -22.28
C LEU A 652 21.12 -24.08 -21.07
N LYS A 653 20.60 -25.28 -21.29
CA LYS A 653 20.09 -26.18 -20.23
C LYS A 653 21.18 -26.53 -19.21
N SER A 654 22.41 -26.78 -19.67
CA SER A 654 23.54 -27.11 -18.80
C SER A 654 24.04 -25.91 -17.98
N ILE A 655 23.85 -24.70 -18.48
CA ILE A 655 24.24 -23.46 -17.80
C ILE A 655 23.22 -23.09 -16.73
N LEU A 656 21.94 -23.01 -17.10
CA LEU A 656 20.87 -22.55 -16.19
C LEU A 656 20.66 -23.51 -15.02
N LYS A 657 20.62 -24.83 -15.29
CA LYS A 657 20.30 -25.87 -14.30
C LYS A 657 19.07 -25.52 -13.44
N ALA A 658 18.07 -24.85 -14.04
CA ALA A 658 16.92 -24.31 -13.36
C ALA A 658 15.74 -25.28 -13.36
N LYS A 659 14.99 -25.32 -12.26
CA LYS A 659 13.72 -26.05 -12.14
C LYS A 659 12.61 -25.25 -12.85
N PRO A 660 11.50 -25.89 -13.28
CA PRO A 660 10.41 -25.19 -13.96
C PRO A 660 9.90 -23.95 -13.21
N LYS A 661 9.74 -24.04 -11.89
CA LYS A 661 9.31 -22.93 -11.03
C LYS A 661 10.31 -21.77 -10.91
N GLU A 662 11.57 -21.99 -11.29
CA GLU A 662 12.65 -21.00 -11.25
C GLU A 662 12.74 -20.25 -12.59
N MET A 663 12.13 -20.78 -13.67
CA MET A 663 12.24 -20.18 -15.02
C MET A 663 11.62 -18.79 -15.12
N SER A 664 10.58 -18.49 -14.33
CA SER A 664 9.96 -17.15 -14.32
C SER A 664 10.94 -16.08 -13.85
N SER A 665 11.83 -16.40 -12.92
CA SER A 665 12.86 -15.46 -12.42
C SER A 665 13.97 -15.15 -13.45
N LEU A 666 14.11 -15.99 -14.48
CA LEU A 666 15.20 -15.91 -15.46
C LEU A 666 14.80 -15.20 -16.76
N ARG A 667 13.55 -14.73 -16.86
CA ARG A 667 13.01 -14.16 -18.11
C ARG A 667 13.86 -13.00 -18.64
N GLU A 668 14.17 -12.03 -17.79
CA GLU A 668 14.96 -10.85 -18.16
C GLU A 668 16.44 -11.21 -18.41
N VAL A 669 16.99 -12.18 -17.67
CA VAL A 669 18.34 -12.71 -17.93
C VAL A 669 18.45 -13.28 -19.35
N LEU A 670 17.44 -14.04 -19.78
CA LEU A 670 17.40 -14.61 -21.12
C LEU A 670 17.26 -13.55 -22.21
N GLN A 671 16.51 -12.46 -21.95
CA GLN A 671 16.42 -11.33 -22.87
C GLN A 671 17.79 -10.68 -23.10
N TYR A 672 18.54 -10.37 -22.03
CA TYR A 672 19.89 -9.84 -22.15
C TYR A 672 20.85 -10.84 -22.83
N ALA A 673 20.72 -12.14 -22.55
CA ALA A 673 21.57 -13.15 -23.20
C ALA A 673 21.33 -13.24 -24.70
N VAL A 674 20.06 -13.18 -25.14
CA VAL A 674 19.70 -13.15 -26.58
C VAL A 674 20.27 -11.90 -27.27
N GLN A 675 20.18 -10.74 -26.61
CA GLN A 675 20.77 -9.48 -27.12
C GLN A 675 22.30 -9.57 -27.25
N GLY A 676 22.97 -10.22 -26.30
CA GLY A 676 24.41 -10.45 -26.36
C GLY A 676 24.82 -11.36 -27.52
N LEU A 677 24.08 -12.45 -27.74
CA LEU A 677 24.32 -13.40 -28.83
C LEU A 677 24.04 -12.79 -30.22
N SER A 678 23.00 -11.97 -30.36
CA SER A 678 22.60 -11.38 -31.65
C SER A 678 23.57 -10.34 -32.21
N ARG A 679 24.51 -9.84 -31.38
CA ARG A 679 25.61 -8.99 -31.82
C ARG A 679 26.61 -9.73 -32.72
N LEU A 680 26.71 -11.04 -32.56
CA LEU A 680 27.62 -11.87 -33.35
C LEU A 680 26.93 -12.25 -34.68
N ARG A 681 27.62 -12.02 -35.80
CA ARG A 681 27.07 -12.23 -37.16
C ARG A 681 26.43 -13.61 -37.31
N PRO A 682 25.39 -13.75 -38.16
CA PRO A 682 24.73 -15.04 -38.40
C PRO A 682 25.76 -16.03 -38.98
N GLY A 683 26.07 -17.08 -38.22
CA GLY A 683 27.07 -18.11 -38.57
C GLY A 683 27.87 -18.68 -37.40
N ALA A 684 27.73 -18.15 -36.18
CA ALA A 684 28.40 -18.65 -34.98
C ALA A 684 27.45 -19.27 -33.94
N ALA A 685 26.29 -19.79 -34.38
CA ALA A 685 25.34 -20.53 -33.56
C ALA A 685 25.30 -22.00 -33.99
#